data_AF-A0A2H3C2J6-F1
#
_entry.id   AF-A0A2H3C2J6-F1
#
_cell.length_a   1.000
_cell.length_b   1.000
_cell.length_c   1.000
_cell.angle_alpha   90.00
_cell.angle_beta   90.00
_cell.angle_gamma   90.00
#
_symmetry.space_group_name_H-M   'P 1'
#
loop_
_entity.id
_entity.type
_entity.pdbx_description
1 polymer ?
#
loop_
_entity_poly.entity_id
_entity_poly.type
_entity_poly.pdbx_seq_one_letter_code
_entity_poly.pdbx_strand_id
1 'polypeptide(L)'
;MPKAAPSSSTRPALRRNQACRSCRKRKLKCDAARPHCGTCVKQWQSLVSVPAPVGYAHPSEPQCSYDPVEGLTLAPDTDPLDRIRQLENQISQLKSKLYEQQTAPRSISPTQSSLLNTTPADIPRPLSNGGGISLPHASLMNLITADSPESRFRSESGSPQLLPVASKLPTDPFMELLFTGWNPDLPDPATLNHYIDVFFRCDPCGARVLHRPSFLNSMLLSPRDPAFPHSAILHAICTVASRWSPQNVVIMPDGVRRDSFAEFHAGKTRSYIDKTMASGEDIFSVMQACILLSWYFYQEGRWVEVWIFAGFQTRVAVPLRLNYPGTFSTHGNNSPGAYLAPPKDLRDLESRRRTWWMTIMFDRIASVGGWIHAVDERDLGTELPLRNEDFESEAAIPSNPQDLSTPDIFTRHPPQYTDSFLLLIKAVMLFGRVTDFNVRGSLRAATAPSKNQNPFFLPGFEALDKLVSTEFLESLPHIFKNNSGVTDAPEGGSLDTDLYMVHIIPHAATITLHNPYMDFSDGRSVSTARCVNSARQILAAYYMLSATSLDITRLHPFVTICWYLAAVVQVQLCKYFIEIGDTQRESSVWGEINVLRFAMLAYGQRSPIGTRQERLLQGLMREIVRMTAQKQPLEVGVPLYPFSSQTLWQKDESRTGSEEGSTVAPLPVSPQYEGITPPQPPPSRGSGSGWSPSTGSDHDGAHSLPTNTSYVG
;
A
#
# COMPACT_ATOMS: atom_id res chain seq x y z
N MET A 1 29.38 47.08 -21.01
CA MET A 1 29.24 46.01 -22.02
C MET A 1 30.28 44.95 -21.74
N PRO A 2 29.93 43.66 -21.87
CA PRO A 2 30.41 42.91 -23.04
C PRO A 2 29.27 42.50 -23.97
N LYS A 3 29.50 42.50 -25.29
CA LYS A 3 28.59 41.92 -26.28
C LYS A 3 28.77 40.41 -26.28
N ALA A 4 27.69 39.65 -26.03
CA ALA A 4 27.67 38.22 -26.34
C ALA A 4 27.78 38.02 -27.87
N ALA A 5 28.61 37.08 -28.30
CA ALA A 5 28.83 36.77 -29.71
C ALA A 5 27.56 36.17 -30.37
N PRO A 6 27.32 36.44 -31.67
CA PRO A 6 26.19 35.84 -32.38
C PRO A 6 26.47 34.37 -32.65
N SER A 7 25.85 33.46 -31.88
CA SER A 7 25.86 32.03 -32.17
C SER A 7 24.97 31.76 -33.39
N SER A 8 25.58 31.80 -34.58
CA SER A 8 24.94 31.42 -35.84
C SER A 8 24.65 29.92 -35.87
N SER A 9 23.54 29.50 -35.25
CA SER A 9 23.06 28.13 -35.41
C SER A 9 22.51 27.97 -36.84
N THR A 10 23.36 27.48 -37.75
CA THR A 10 23.00 27.11 -39.12
C THR A 10 22.10 25.88 -39.11
N ARG A 11 20.86 26.03 -38.61
CA ARG A 11 19.86 24.97 -38.68
C ARG A 11 19.54 24.71 -40.16
N PRO A 12 19.51 23.45 -40.62
CA PRO A 12 19.19 23.13 -42.00
C PRO A 12 17.81 23.71 -42.37
N ALA A 13 17.69 24.19 -43.61
CA ALA A 13 16.42 24.70 -44.11
C ALA A 13 15.35 23.60 -44.03
N LEU A 14 14.23 23.90 -43.36
CA LEU A 14 13.11 22.97 -43.25
C LEU A 14 12.61 22.57 -44.65
N ARG A 15 12.43 21.27 -44.87
CA ARG A 15 11.89 20.75 -46.13
C ARG A 15 10.43 21.20 -46.28
N ARG A 16 9.93 21.17 -47.52
CA ARG A 16 8.52 21.51 -47.84
C ARG A 16 7.57 20.78 -46.88
N ASN A 17 6.56 21.49 -46.39
CA ASN A 17 5.54 21.02 -45.44
C ASN A 17 5.98 20.70 -43.99
N GLN A 18 7.26 20.85 -43.60
CA GLN A 18 7.71 20.55 -42.23
C GLN A 18 7.37 21.62 -41.16
N ALA A 19 7.10 22.86 -41.56
CA ALA A 19 6.66 23.91 -40.62
C ALA A 19 5.21 23.66 -40.13
N CYS A 20 4.84 24.09 -38.93
CA CYS A 20 3.46 23.96 -38.44
C CYS A 20 2.47 24.83 -39.24
N ARG A 21 1.19 24.47 -39.24
CA ARG A 21 0.11 25.19 -39.96
C ARG A 21 0.01 26.65 -39.52
N SER A 22 0.09 26.91 -38.20
CA SER A 22 -0.01 28.24 -37.61
C SER A 22 1.11 29.19 -38.07
N CYS A 23 2.37 28.74 -38.06
CA CYS A 23 3.49 29.53 -38.55
C CYS A 23 3.44 29.71 -40.07
N ARG A 24 3.00 28.70 -40.84
CA ARG A 24 2.78 28.86 -42.29
C ARG A 24 1.70 29.90 -42.61
N LYS A 25 0.53 29.82 -41.96
CA LYS A 25 -0.57 30.80 -42.13
C LYS A 25 -0.13 32.22 -41.76
N ARG A 26 0.70 32.38 -40.73
CA ARG A 26 1.22 33.68 -40.26
C ARG A 26 2.54 34.11 -40.95
N LYS A 27 3.07 33.31 -41.89
CA LYS A 27 4.39 33.53 -42.55
C LYS A 27 5.56 33.74 -41.56
N LEU A 28 5.51 33.09 -40.39
CA LEU A 28 6.53 33.18 -39.34
C LEU A 28 7.56 32.05 -39.44
N LYS A 29 8.79 32.31 -38.96
CA LYS A 29 9.84 31.29 -38.85
C LYS A 29 9.41 30.22 -37.85
N CYS A 30 9.40 28.97 -38.29
CA CYS A 30 9.10 27.78 -37.49
C CYS A 30 10.39 27.01 -37.19
N ASP A 31 10.51 26.40 -36.02
CA ASP A 31 11.60 25.48 -35.66
C ASP A 31 11.22 23.99 -35.74
N ALA A 32 9.95 23.69 -36.00
CA ALA A 32 9.38 22.36 -36.20
C ALA A 32 9.47 21.42 -34.98
N ALA A 33 9.68 21.96 -33.77
CA ALA A 33 9.63 21.19 -32.52
C ALA A 33 8.23 20.60 -32.29
N ARG A 34 8.17 19.37 -31.74
CA ARG A 34 6.92 18.67 -31.40
C ARG A 34 6.85 18.48 -29.86
N PRO A 35 5.65 18.54 -29.24
CA PRO A 35 4.33 18.72 -29.86
C PRO A 35 4.09 20.14 -30.43
N HIS A 36 4.75 21.17 -29.89
CA HIS A 36 4.57 22.55 -30.35
C HIS A 36 5.87 23.28 -30.73
N CYS A 37 5.85 23.83 -31.94
CA CYS A 37 6.27 25.17 -32.30
C CYS A 37 6.93 26.11 -31.26
N GLY A 38 8.25 26.33 -31.19
CA GLY A 38 8.81 27.34 -30.28
C GLY A 38 8.25 28.77 -30.50
N THR A 39 7.96 29.11 -31.76
CA THR A 39 7.30 30.37 -32.15
C THR A 39 5.82 30.40 -31.72
N CYS A 40 5.12 29.26 -31.77
CA CYS A 40 3.72 29.18 -31.31
C CYS A 40 3.61 29.21 -29.79
N VAL A 41 4.54 28.59 -29.06
CA VAL A 41 4.60 28.65 -27.58
C VAL A 41 4.77 30.09 -27.11
N LYS A 42 5.72 30.85 -27.68
CA LYS A 42 5.93 32.26 -27.35
C LYS A 42 4.70 33.13 -27.67
N GLN A 43 4.02 32.87 -28.78
CA GLN A 43 2.82 33.61 -29.15
C GLN A 43 1.64 33.29 -28.21
N TRP A 44 1.50 32.04 -27.77
CA TRP A 44 0.51 31.65 -26.77
C TRP A 44 0.82 32.28 -25.40
N GLN A 45 2.08 32.25 -24.95
CA GLN A 45 2.52 32.92 -23.72
C GLN A 45 2.20 34.43 -23.72
N SER A 46 2.41 35.12 -24.85
CA SER A 46 2.06 36.54 -25.01
C SER A 46 0.55 36.82 -25.06
N LEU A 47 -0.28 35.82 -25.36
CA LEU A 47 -1.74 35.94 -25.35
C LEU A 47 -2.27 35.79 -23.93
N VAL A 48 -1.81 34.77 -23.19
CA VAL A 48 -2.23 34.50 -21.81
C VAL A 48 -1.67 35.49 -20.79
N SER A 49 -0.61 36.23 -21.13
CA SER A 49 -0.04 37.28 -20.26
C SER A 49 -0.91 38.55 -20.14
N VAL A 50 -2.00 38.66 -20.91
CA VAL A 50 -2.98 39.77 -20.82
C VAL A 50 -4.29 39.20 -20.29
N PRO A 51 -5.00 39.86 -19.33
CA PRO A 51 -6.30 39.39 -18.86
C PRO A 51 -7.30 39.20 -20.01
N ALA A 52 -8.04 38.10 -19.99
CA ALA A 52 -9.03 37.81 -21.02
C ALA A 52 -10.25 38.76 -20.92
N PRO A 53 -10.81 39.23 -22.06
CA PRO A 53 -12.06 39.99 -22.05
C PRO A 53 -13.22 39.21 -21.45
N VAL A 54 -14.19 39.92 -20.85
CA VAL A 54 -15.39 39.30 -20.25
C VAL A 54 -16.12 38.42 -21.26
N GLY A 55 -16.32 37.14 -20.94
CA GLY A 55 -16.95 36.15 -21.81
C GLY A 55 -15.98 35.39 -22.74
N TYR A 56 -14.68 35.68 -22.72
CA TYR A 56 -13.66 34.93 -23.46
C TYR A 56 -12.71 34.20 -22.50
N ALA A 57 -12.45 32.92 -22.77
CA ALA A 57 -11.42 32.16 -22.09
C ALA A 57 -10.21 31.99 -23.02
N HIS A 58 -9.00 32.22 -22.50
CA HIS A 58 -7.79 31.92 -23.28
C HIS A 58 -7.67 30.41 -23.54
N PRO A 59 -7.13 30.00 -24.71
CA PRO A 59 -6.89 28.59 -24.99
C PRO A 59 -5.88 28.01 -23.97
N SER A 60 -6.14 26.80 -23.48
CA SER A 60 -5.29 26.09 -22.52
C SER A 60 -3.92 25.70 -23.07
N GLU A 61 -3.80 25.56 -24.40
CA GLU A 61 -2.57 25.10 -25.07
C GLU A 61 -2.21 25.93 -26.32
N PRO A 62 -0.92 25.97 -26.71
CA PRO A 62 -0.48 26.59 -27.95
C PRO A 62 -1.11 25.98 -29.20
N GLN A 63 -1.85 26.81 -29.94
CA GLN A 63 -2.47 26.43 -31.23
C GLN A 63 -1.40 26.17 -32.30
N CYS A 64 -0.87 24.93 -32.33
CA CYS A 64 0.23 24.51 -33.20
C CYS A 64 0.03 23.07 -33.70
N SER A 65 -0.63 22.92 -34.84
CA SER A 65 -0.77 21.64 -35.55
C SER A 65 0.22 21.50 -36.72
N TYR A 66 0.57 20.27 -37.06
CA TYR A 66 1.39 19.91 -38.21
C TYR A 66 0.54 19.22 -39.27
N ASP A 67 0.96 19.26 -40.54
CA ASP A 67 0.40 18.33 -41.52
C ASP A 67 0.86 16.90 -41.22
N PRO A 68 0.02 15.90 -41.53
CA PRO A 68 0.49 14.52 -41.63
C PRO A 68 1.54 14.43 -42.74
N VAL A 69 2.57 13.61 -42.49
CA VAL A 69 3.70 13.46 -43.41
C VAL A 69 3.33 12.46 -44.51
N GLU A 70 3.55 12.84 -45.77
CA GLU A 70 3.44 11.91 -46.92
C GLU A 70 4.28 10.66 -46.65
N GLY A 71 3.64 9.49 -46.62
CA GLY A 71 4.26 8.21 -46.22
C GLY A 71 3.58 7.52 -45.03
N LEU A 72 2.71 8.22 -44.30
CA LEU A 72 1.73 7.59 -43.41
C LEU A 72 0.33 7.93 -43.91
N THR A 73 -0.38 6.93 -44.44
CA THR A 73 -1.81 7.05 -44.71
C THR A 73 -2.55 7.28 -43.39
N LEU A 74 -3.04 8.50 -43.18
CA LEU A 74 -4.27 8.65 -42.40
C LEU A 74 -5.35 7.82 -43.10
N ALA A 75 -6.26 7.25 -42.32
CA ALA A 75 -7.48 6.69 -42.87
C ALA A 75 -8.15 7.74 -43.77
N PRO A 76 -8.64 7.36 -44.96
CA PRO A 76 -9.23 8.32 -45.88
C PRO A 76 -10.45 8.99 -45.23
N ASP A 77 -10.62 10.28 -45.48
CA ASP A 77 -11.85 11.03 -45.19
C ASP A 77 -13.02 10.39 -45.96
N THR A 78 -13.60 9.36 -45.34
CA THR A 78 -14.85 8.72 -45.73
C THR A 78 -15.78 8.96 -44.56
N ASP A 79 -16.93 9.59 -44.83
CA ASP A 79 -17.98 9.78 -43.83
C ASP A 79 -18.23 8.42 -43.13
N PRO A 80 -18.18 8.35 -41.77
CA PRO A 80 -18.41 7.11 -41.06
C PRO A 80 -19.72 6.41 -41.47
N LEU A 81 -20.74 7.16 -41.91
CA LEU A 81 -22.00 6.60 -42.43
C LEU A 81 -21.81 5.82 -43.75
N ASP A 82 -21.00 6.33 -44.68
CA ASP A 82 -20.71 5.63 -45.94
C ASP A 82 -19.76 4.45 -45.73
N ARG A 83 -18.86 4.54 -44.73
CA ARG A 83 -18.01 3.41 -44.35
C ARG A 83 -18.82 2.27 -43.74
N ILE A 84 -19.81 2.59 -42.89
CA ILE A 84 -20.76 1.60 -42.35
C ILE A 84 -21.54 0.94 -43.49
N ARG A 85 -22.14 1.72 -44.41
CA ARG A 85 -22.89 1.18 -45.56
C ARG A 85 -22.05 0.30 -46.50
N GLN A 86 -20.77 0.63 -46.70
CA GLN A 86 -19.87 -0.24 -47.47
C GLN A 86 -19.59 -1.56 -46.74
N LEU A 87 -19.35 -1.52 -45.44
CA LEU A 87 -19.09 -2.72 -44.63
C LEU A 87 -20.34 -3.61 -44.52
N GLU A 88 -21.53 -3.03 -44.34
CA GLU A 88 -22.81 -3.76 -44.35
C GLU A 88 -23.06 -4.47 -45.68
N ASN A 89 -22.81 -3.80 -46.82
CA ASN A 89 -22.90 -4.42 -48.15
C ASN A 89 -21.85 -5.54 -48.36
N GLN A 90 -20.62 -5.34 -47.89
CA GLN A 90 -19.57 -6.38 -47.97
C GLN A 90 -19.92 -7.59 -47.09
N ILE A 91 -20.46 -7.39 -45.89
CA ILE A 91 -20.93 -8.47 -45.02
C ILE A 91 -22.08 -9.23 -45.68
N SER A 92 -23.03 -8.55 -46.33
CA SER A 92 -24.12 -9.20 -47.07
C SER A 92 -23.63 -10.02 -48.27
N GLN A 93 -22.67 -9.50 -49.06
CA GLN A 93 -22.08 -10.23 -50.19
C GLN A 93 -21.21 -11.42 -49.77
N LEU A 94 -20.52 -11.32 -48.62
CA LEU A 94 -19.74 -12.43 -48.07
C LEU A 94 -20.66 -13.52 -47.48
N LYS A 95 -21.77 -13.13 -46.84
CA LYS A 95 -22.80 -14.07 -46.37
C LYS A 95 -23.46 -14.82 -47.53
N SER A 96 -23.79 -14.16 -48.65
CA SER A 96 -24.38 -14.87 -49.80
C SER A 96 -23.41 -15.87 -50.43
N LYS A 97 -22.13 -15.49 -50.59
CA LYS A 97 -21.08 -16.39 -51.12
C LYS A 97 -20.79 -17.59 -50.21
N LEU A 98 -20.86 -17.41 -48.88
CA LEU A 98 -20.76 -18.52 -47.92
C LEU A 98 -21.97 -19.47 -48.03
N TYR A 99 -23.18 -18.93 -48.24
CA TYR A 99 -24.38 -19.72 -48.43
C TYR A 99 -24.31 -20.56 -49.73
N GLU A 100 -23.87 -19.96 -50.83
CA GLU A 100 -23.66 -20.66 -52.12
C GLU A 100 -22.61 -21.78 -52.00
N GLN A 101 -21.50 -21.54 -51.28
CA GLN A 101 -20.48 -22.57 -51.03
C GLN A 101 -20.94 -23.73 -50.15
N GLN A 102 -21.91 -23.52 -49.24
CA GLN A 102 -22.48 -24.59 -48.43
C GLN A 102 -23.50 -25.47 -49.19
N THR A 103 -24.04 -24.99 -50.31
CA THR A 103 -25.03 -25.71 -51.13
C THR A 103 -24.46 -26.49 -52.32
N ALA A 104 -23.14 -26.48 -52.56
CA ALA A 104 -22.52 -27.18 -53.68
C ALA A 104 -22.11 -28.63 -53.34
N PRO A 105 -22.65 -29.67 -54.01
CA PRO A 105 -22.31 -31.06 -53.72
C PRO A 105 -20.91 -31.42 -54.24
N ARG A 106 -20.02 -31.89 -53.36
CA ARG A 106 -18.69 -32.38 -53.75
C ARG A 106 -18.76 -33.85 -54.21
N SER A 107 -18.42 -34.08 -55.47
CA SER A 107 -18.21 -35.40 -56.07
C SER A 107 -17.00 -36.12 -55.47
N ILE A 108 -17.15 -37.42 -55.15
CA ILE A 108 -16.06 -38.30 -54.68
C ILE A 108 -15.97 -39.51 -55.62
N SER A 109 -14.75 -39.88 -56.04
CA SER A 109 -14.39 -41.14 -56.72
C SER A 109 -12.85 -41.25 -56.86
N PRO A 110 -12.27 -42.45 -57.03
CA PRO A 110 -12.55 -43.69 -56.28
C PRO A 110 -11.29 -44.56 -55.99
N THR A 111 -11.36 -45.49 -55.03
CA THR A 111 -10.76 -46.86 -55.07
C THR A 111 -11.17 -47.64 -53.80
N GLN A 112 -12.01 -48.68 -53.91
CA GLN A 112 -11.68 -50.13 -53.79
C GLN A 112 -11.05 -50.54 -52.44
N SER A 113 -11.53 -51.54 -51.67
CA SER A 113 -12.70 -52.47 -51.72
C SER A 113 -12.83 -53.15 -50.31
N SER A 114 -13.74 -54.07 -49.92
CA SER A 114 -14.66 -54.99 -50.63
C SER A 114 -15.78 -55.56 -49.69
N LEU A 115 -16.91 -55.99 -50.29
CA LEU A 115 -17.79 -57.15 -49.92
C LEU A 115 -18.68 -57.21 -48.63
N LEU A 116 -19.99 -57.42 -48.92
CA LEU A 116 -21.00 -58.32 -48.29
C LEU A 116 -21.99 -57.84 -47.20
N ASN A 117 -23.18 -57.44 -47.70
CA ASN A 117 -24.57 -57.57 -47.22
C ASN A 117 -24.88 -58.26 -45.87
N THR A 118 -25.83 -57.67 -45.12
CA THR A 118 -27.12 -58.33 -44.75
C THR A 118 -28.19 -57.32 -44.29
N THR A 119 -29.45 -57.75 -44.19
CA THR A 119 -30.71 -56.95 -44.16
C THR A 119 -31.36 -56.82 -42.75
N PRO A 120 -32.46 -56.05 -42.55
CA PRO A 120 -32.73 -55.33 -41.28
C PRO A 120 -33.91 -55.82 -40.40
N ALA A 121 -33.91 -55.34 -39.13
CA ALA A 121 -35.03 -55.20 -38.17
C ALA A 121 -34.55 -54.31 -36.98
N ASP A 122 -35.33 -53.64 -36.10
CA ASP A 122 -36.75 -53.24 -36.11
C ASP A 122 -37.03 -52.06 -35.10
N ILE A 123 -38.32 -51.79 -34.82
CA ILE A 123 -38.99 -50.79 -33.94
C ILE A 123 -39.19 -51.37 -32.50
N PRO A 124 -39.56 -50.68 -31.36
CA PRO A 124 -40.13 -49.32 -31.13
C PRO A 124 -39.55 -48.45 -29.94
N ARG A 125 -40.14 -47.24 -29.79
CA ARG A 125 -40.17 -46.40 -28.56
C ARG A 125 -41.13 -46.94 -27.48
N PRO A 126 -41.11 -46.36 -26.26
CA PRO A 126 -42.36 -45.80 -25.73
C PRO A 126 -42.27 -44.33 -25.26
N LEU A 127 -43.44 -43.70 -25.10
CA LEU A 127 -43.67 -42.30 -24.72
C LEU A 127 -44.65 -42.23 -23.53
N SER A 128 -44.38 -41.39 -22.53
CA SER A 128 -45.32 -40.68 -21.62
C SER A 128 -44.68 -40.42 -20.25
N ASN A 129 -45.07 -39.42 -19.45
CA ASN A 129 -45.73 -38.12 -19.66
C ASN A 129 -45.71 -37.41 -18.28
N GLY A 130 -45.60 -36.08 -18.16
CA GLY A 130 -45.68 -35.42 -16.84
C GLY A 130 -45.06 -34.03 -16.75
N GLY A 131 -45.89 -33.00 -16.86
CA GLY A 131 -45.46 -31.60 -17.09
C GLY A 131 -44.69 -30.89 -15.97
N GLY A 132 -43.92 -29.87 -16.41
CA GLY A 132 -43.25 -28.91 -15.54
C GLY A 132 -42.60 -27.76 -16.34
N ILE A 133 -43.16 -26.55 -16.22
CA ILE A 133 -42.56 -25.21 -16.34
C ILE A 133 -41.60 -24.92 -17.53
N SER A 134 -41.92 -23.91 -18.35
CA SER A 134 -40.92 -23.18 -19.18
C SER A 134 -41.35 -21.76 -19.52
N LEU A 135 -40.62 -20.76 -19.01
CA LEU A 135 -40.55 -19.40 -19.55
C LEU A 135 -39.33 -19.31 -20.51
N PRO A 136 -39.28 -18.37 -21.47
CA PRO A 136 -38.36 -18.47 -22.60
C PRO A 136 -36.92 -18.10 -22.23
N HIS A 137 -36.03 -19.10 -22.26
CA HIS A 137 -34.58 -18.90 -22.31
C HIS A 137 -34.08 -19.22 -23.73
N ALA A 138 -33.53 -18.24 -24.43
CA ALA A 138 -32.89 -18.44 -25.72
C ALA A 138 -31.45 -18.95 -25.51
N SER A 139 -31.27 -20.26 -25.55
CA SER A 139 -29.94 -20.89 -25.56
C SER A 139 -29.48 -21.20 -26.98
N LEU A 140 -28.17 -21.18 -27.22
CA LEU A 140 -27.49 -22.18 -28.04
C LEU A 140 -26.04 -22.38 -27.56
N MET A 141 -25.56 -23.62 -27.65
CA MET A 141 -24.40 -24.15 -26.93
C MET A 141 -23.09 -24.16 -27.73
N ASN A 142 -21.99 -24.18 -26.97
CA ASN A 142 -20.70 -24.87 -27.18
C ASN A 142 -20.47 -25.71 -28.45
N LEU A 143 -19.21 -25.72 -28.94
CA LEU A 143 -18.38 -26.94 -29.07
C LEU A 143 -16.93 -26.65 -29.56
N ILE A 144 -15.94 -26.95 -28.70
CA ILE A 144 -14.75 -27.81 -28.94
C ILE A 144 -13.82 -27.59 -30.18
N THR A 145 -12.59 -27.12 -29.86
CA THR A 145 -11.22 -27.44 -30.40
C THR A 145 -10.71 -27.07 -31.80
N ALA A 146 -9.39 -26.79 -31.78
CA ALA A 146 -8.32 -27.23 -32.71
C ALA A 146 -7.69 -26.23 -33.70
N ASP A 147 -6.38 -26.05 -33.49
CA ASP A 147 -5.27 -25.87 -34.42
C ASP A 147 -4.96 -24.58 -35.23
N SER A 148 -3.65 -24.34 -35.21
CA SER A 148 -2.76 -23.38 -35.90
C SER A 148 -2.82 -23.49 -37.44
N PRO A 149 -2.19 -22.59 -38.25
CA PRO A 149 -0.81 -22.10 -38.06
C PRO A 149 -0.49 -20.62 -38.36
N GLU A 150 0.74 -20.26 -37.99
CA GLU A 150 1.42 -18.99 -38.29
C GLU A 150 1.46 -18.65 -39.80
N SER A 151 1.54 -17.35 -40.12
CA SER A 151 2.57 -16.89 -41.06
C SER A 151 3.09 -15.49 -40.69
N ARG A 152 4.41 -15.37 -40.69
CA ARG A 152 5.17 -14.19 -40.26
C ARG A 152 5.44 -13.29 -41.47
N PHE A 153 5.54 -11.98 -41.28
CA PHE A 153 6.58 -11.14 -41.93
C PHE A 153 6.78 -9.83 -41.16
N ARG A 154 7.92 -9.70 -40.48
CA ARG A 154 8.57 -8.43 -40.11
C ARG A 154 10.01 -8.52 -40.60
N SER A 155 10.48 -7.50 -41.31
CA SER A 155 11.86 -7.44 -41.78
C SER A 155 12.78 -6.80 -40.74
N GLU A 156 14.01 -7.29 -40.68
CA GLU A 156 15.04 -6.91 -39.71
C GLU A 156 15.84 -5.66 -40.14
N SER A 157 16.55 -5.06 -39.19
CA SER A 157 17.86 -4.46 -39.45
C SER A 157 18.73 -4.61 -38.18
N GLY A 158 19.78 -5.43 -38.31
CA GLY A 158 20.45 -6.07 -37.19
C GLY A 158 21.45 -5.26 -36.37
N SER A 159 21.79 -5.84 -35.22
CA SER A 159 23.18 -5.95 -34.75
C SER A 159 23.29 -7.16 -33.81
N PRO A 160 24.36 -7.98 -33.87
CA PRO A 160 24.43 -9.23 -33.11
C PRO A 160 25.02 -9.00 -31.71
N GLN A 161 24.33 -9.49 -30.67
CA GLN A 161 24.91 -9.65 -29.34
C GLN A 161 24.63 -11.05 -28.79
N LEU A 162 25.69 -11.65 -28.24
CA LEU A 162 25.79 -13.06 -27.89
C LEU A 162 24.92 -13.38 -26.66
N LEU A 163 23.97 -14.30 -26.82
CA LEU A 163 23.29 -14.95 -25.69
C LEU A 163 24.21 -16.06 -25.13
N PRO A 164 24.40 -16.16 -23.80
CA PRO A 164 25.04 -17.32 -23.21
C PRO A 164 24.11 -18.53 -23.35
N VAL A 165 24.62 -19.63 -23.92
CA VAL A 165 23.91 -20.92 -23.92
C VAL A 165 23.94 -21.48 -22.49
N ALA A 166 22.88 -21.24 -21.73
CA ALA A 166 22.64 -21.99 -20.50
C ALA A 166 22.26 -23.43 -20.87
N SER A 167 23.09 -24.38 -20.46
CA SER A 167 22.87 -25.81 -20.68
C SER A 167 21.58 -26.27 -20.00
N LYS A 168 20.60 -26.73 -20.78
CA LYS A 168 19.45 -27.46 -20.24
C LYS A 168 19.92 -28.78 -19.63
N LEU A 169 19.80 -28.93 -18.31
CA LEU A 169 19.71 -30.26 -17.71
C LEU A 169 18.38 -30.92 -18.11
N PRO A 170 18.26 -32.26 -18.05
CA PRO A 170 17.03 -32.94 -18.39
C PRO A 170 15.95 -32.63 -17.34
N THR A 171 14.84 -32.05 -17.76
CA THR A 171 13.67 -31.85 -16.90
C THR A 171 13.03 -33.20 -16.58
N ASP A 172 12.70 -33.43 -15.31
CA ASP A 172 11.95 -34.63 -14.88
C ASP A 172 10.54 -34.63 -15.50
N PRO A 173 10.08 -35.71 -16.18
CA PRO A 173 8.72 -35.81 -16.71
C PRO A 173 7.61 -35.58 -15.66
N PHE A 174 7.88 -35.84 -14.38
CA PHE A 174 6.96 -35.54 -13.28
C PHE A 174 6.75 -34.01 -13.10
N MET A 175 7.79 -33.21 -13.33
CA MET A 175 7.73 -31.76 -13.25
C MET A 175 6.92 -31.16 -14.40
N GLU A 176 7.04 -31.68 -15.63
CA GLU A 176 6.17 -31.22 -16.74
C GLU A 176 4.68 -31.46 -16.46
N LEU A 177 4.33 -32.57 -15.80
CA LEU A 177 2.94 -32.88 -15.45
C LEU A 177 2.38 -31.91 -14.40
N LEU A 178 3.17 -31.60 -13.35
CA LEU A 178 2.83 -30.65 -12.30
C LEU A 178 2.67 -29.20 -12.80
N PHE A 179 3.42 -28.81 -13.84
CA PHE A 179 3.38 -27.43 -14.36
C PHE A 179 2.44 -27.22 -15.55
N THR A 180 1.60 -28.21 -15.89
CA THR A 180 0.56 -28.02 -16.90
C THR A 180 -0.45 -26.95 -16.45
N GLY A 181 -0.37 -25.76 -17.04
CA GLY A 181 -1.20 -24.60 -16.66
C GLY A 181 -0.55 -23.63 -15.68
N TRP A 182 0.72 -23.79 -15.33
CA TRP A 182 1.47 -22.73 -14.64
C TRP A 182 1.47 -21.45 -15.47
N ASN A 183 1.33 -20.29 -14.82
CA ASN A 183 1.38 -19.01 -15.50
C ASN A 183 2.84 -18.71 -15.91
N PRO A 184 3.16 -18.57 -17.21
CA PRO A 184 4.53 -18.39 -17.67
C PRO A 184 5.16 -17.05 -17.28
N ASP A 185 4.37 -16.10 -16.79
CA ASP A 185 4.85 -14.82 -16.24
C ASP A 185 5.18 -14.90 -14.74
N LEU A 186 4.88 -16.00 -14.05
CA LEU A 186 5.33 -16.21 -12.67
C LEU A 186 6.77 -16.76 -12.64
N PRO A 187 7.49 -16.58 -11.52
CA PRO A 187 8.74 -17.31 -11.28
C PRO A 187 8.53 -18.82 -11.32
N ASP A 188 9.63 -19.59 -11.33
CA ASP A 188 9.53 -21.02 -11.03
C ASP A 188 8.94 -21.25 -9.63
N PRO A 189 8.34 -22.43 -9.35
CA PRO A 189 7.63 -22.66 -8.09
C PRO A 189 8.51 -22.57 -6.84
N ALA A 190 9.80 -22.89 -6.92
CA ALA A 190 10.69 -22.79 -5.76
C ALA A 190 10.94 -21.32 -5.41
N THR A 191 11.26 -20.51 -6.43
CA THR A 191 11.38 -19.05 -6.28
C THR A 191 10.06 -18.41 -5.82
N LEU A 192 8.90 -18.84 -6.35
CA LEU A 192 7.60 -18.31 -5.92
C LEU A 192 7.29 -18.66 -4.47
N ASN A 193 7.52 -19.90 -4.04
CA ASN A 193 7.31 -20.33 -2.65
C ASN A 193 8.21 -19.58 -1.67
N HIS A 194 9.46 -19.27 -2.04
CA HIS A 194 10.34 -18.39 -1.27
C HIS A 194 9.74 -16.99 -1.09
N TYR A 195 9.23 -16.36 -2.16
CA TYR A 195 8.56 -15.06 -2.04
C TYR A 195 7.26 -15.11 -1.22
N ILE A 196 6.52 -16.23 -1.23
CA ILE A 196 5.34 -16.44 -0.38
C ILE A 196 5.71 -16.53 1.10
N ASP A 197 6.77 -17.27 1.46
CA ASP A 197 7.24 -17.30 2.85
C ASP A 197 7.74 -15.92 3.32
N VAL A 198 8.58 -15.28 2.51
CA VAL A 198 9.09 -13.92 2.78
C VAL A 198 7.94 -12.91 2.95
N PHE A 199 6.87 -13.02 2.15
CA PHE A 199 5.69 -12.18 2.29
C PHE A 199 5.00 -12.36 3.65
N PHE A 200 4.60 -13.59 4.00
CA PHE A 200 3.92 -13.84 5.28
C PHE A 200 4.81 -13.61 6.51
N ARG A 201 6.14 -13.67 6.36
CA ARG A 201 7.10 -13.46 7.46
C ARG A 201 7.57 -12.01 7.63
N CYS A 202 7.50 -11.18 6.59
CA CYS A 202 8.12 -9.85 6.58
C CYS A 202 7.19 -8.70 6.22
N ASP A 203 6.05 -8.92 5.56
CA ASP A 203 5.16 -7.82 5.16
C ASP A 203 4.28 -7.32 6.33
N PRO A 204 4.39 -6.04 6.74
CA PRO A 204 3.66 -5.50 7.89
C PRO A 204 2.25 -5.03 7.53
N CYS A 205 1.73 -5.28 6.33
CA CYS A 205 0.53 -4.62 5.79
C CYS A 205 -0.46 -5.58 5.10
N GLY A 206 -0.18 -5.93 3.84
CA GLY A 206 -1.03 -6.69 2.95
C GLY A 206 -1.22 -8.16 3.35
N ALA A 207 -0.31 -8.77 4.10
CA ALA A 207 -0.45 -10.16 4.55
C ALA A 207 -1.80 -10.44 5.25
N ARG A 208 -2.37 -9.45 5.97
CA ARG A 208 -3.61 -9.58 6.75
C ARG A 208 -4.88 -9.85 5.92
N VAL A 209 -4.89 -9.63 4.60
CA VAL A 209 -6.08 -9.96 3.76
C VAL A 209 -6.13 -11.42 3.32
N LEU A 210 -5.06 -12.20 3.53
CA LEU A 210 -4.96 -13.61 3.12
C LEU A 210 -4.92 -14.52 4.35
N HIS A 211 -5.74 -15.59 4.35
CA HIS A 211 -5.68 -16.62 5.38
C HIS A 211 -4.48 -17.56 5.12
N ARG A 212 -3.37 -17.36 5.85
CA ARG A 212 -2.08 -18.04 5.59
C ARG A 212 -2.18 -19.57 5.50
N PRO A 213 -2.79 -20.31 6.45
CA PRO A 213 -2.86 -21.77 6.38
C PRO A 213 -3.57 -22.26 5.11
N SER A 214 -4.75 -21.72 4.80
CA SER A 214 -5.52 -22.12 3.62
C SER A 214 -4.87 -21.67 2.31
N PHE A 215 -4.11 -20.57 2.31
CA PHE A 215 -3.35 -20.12 1.13
C PHE A 215 -2.17 -21.05 0.83
N LEU A 216 -1.43 -21.48 1.85
CA LEU A 216 -0.33 -22.43 1.69
C LEU A 216 -0.87 -23.82 1.26
N ASN A 217 -2.01 -24.25 1.82
CA ASN A 217 -2.67 -25.48 1.39
C ASN A 217 -3.16 -25.40 -0.07
N SER A 218 -3.68 -24.25 -0.54
CA SER A 218 -4.13 -24.12 -1.93
C SER A 218 -2.98 -24.03 -2.94
N MET A 219 -1.77 -23.63 -2.52
CA MET A 219 -0.55 -23.73 -3.36
C MET A 219 -0.12 -25.18 -3.65
N LEU A 220 -0.64 -26.18 -2.92
CA LEU A 220 -0.39 -27.60 -3.19
C LEU A 220 -1.32 -28.17 -4.29
N LEU A 221 -2.33 -27.41 -4.72
CA LEU A 221 -3.24 -27.82 -5.78
C LEU A 221 -2.60 -27.65 -7.16
N SER A 222 -3.17 -28.31 -8.17
CA SER A 222 -2.76 -28.07 -9.57
C SER A 222 -3.02 -26.60 -9.94
N PRO A 223 -2.15 -25.94 -10.73
CA PRO A 223 -2.39 -24.58 -11.22
C PRO A 223 -3.67 -24.38 -12.06
N ARG A 224 -4.33 -25.48 -12.45
CA ARG A 224 -5.63 -25.49 -13.15
C ARG A 224 -6.84 -25.65 -12.22
N ASP A 225 -6.61 -25.90 -10.93
CA ASP A 225 -7.68 -26.03 -9.94
C ASP A 225 -8.30 -24.65 -9.65
N PRO A 226 -9.65 -24.50 -9.67
CA PRO A 226 -10.30 -23.22 -9.34
C PRO A 226 -10.01 -22.68 -7.93
N ALA A 227 -9.51 -23.52 -7.01
CA ALA A 227 -9.09 -23.10 -5.67
C ALA A 227 -7.60 -22.73 -5.57
N PHE A 228 -6.80 -22.94 -6.63
CA PHE A 228 -5.41 -22.47 -6.68
C PHE A 228 -5.35 -20.93 -6.61
N PRO A 229 -4.36 -20.32 -5.91
CA PRO A 229 -4.29 -18.88 -5.78
C PRO A 229 -4.29 -18.10 -7.10
N HIS A 230 -5.19 -17.12 -7.19
CA HIS A 230 -5.35 -16.31 -8.39
C HIS A 230 -4.05 -15.58 -8.76
N SER A 231 -3.64 -15.65 -10.03
CA SER A 231 -2.34 -15.13 -10.52
C SER A 231 -2.08 -13.65 -10.19
N ALA A 232 -3.12 -12.81 -10.09
CA ALA A 232 -2.93 -11.41 -9.67
C ALA A 232 -2.40 -11.29 -8.24
N ILE A 233 -2.85 -12.17 -7.32
CA ILE A 233 -2.37 -12.20 -5.93
C ILE A 233 -0.92 -12.69 -5.91
N LEU A 234 -0.59 -13.74 -6.67
CA LEU A 234 0.78 -14.26 -6.76
C LEU A 234 1.77 -13.23 -7.30
N HIS A 235 1.41 -12.48 -8.35
CA HIS A 235 2.22 -11.35 -8.82
C HIS A 235 2.32 -10.23 -7.78
N ALA A 236 1.23 -9.88 -7.09
CA ALA A 236 1.26 -8.85 -6.04
C ALA A 236 2.16 -9.27 -4.87
N ILE A 237 2.15 -10.56 -4.48
CA ILE A 237 3.07 -11.15 -3.51
C ILE A 237 4.52 -11.00 -3.98
N CYS A 238 4.86 -11.40 -5.22
CA CYS A 238 6.21 -11.19 -5.75
C CYS A 238 6.66 -9.72 -5.71
N THR A 239 5.78 -8.78 -6.05
CA THR A 239 6.06 -7.34 -6.01
C THR A 239 6.30 -6.81 -4.59
N VAL A 240 5.52 -7.27 -3.61
CA VAL A 240 5.64 -6.82 -2.21
C VAL A 240 6.88 -7.47 -1.57
N ALA A 241 7.02 -8.80 -1.71
CA ALA A 241 8.05 -9.62 -1.09
C ALA A 241 9.49 -9.29 -1.54
N SER A 242 9.68 -8.79 -2.77
CA SER A 242 11.00 -8.42 -3.28
C SER A 242 11.70 -7.32 -2.46
N ARG A 243 10.97 -6.56 -1.63
CA ARG A 243 11.58 -5.61 -0.69
C ARG A 243 12.52 -6.29 0.30
N TRP A 244 12.18 -7.50 0.74
CA TRP A 244 12.96 -8.27 1.72
C TRP A 244 13.80 -9.38 1.08
N SER A 245 13.51 -9.75 -0.18
CA SER A 245 14.34 -10.64 -1.01
C SER A 245 14.66 -9.99 -2.37
N PRO A 246 15.53 -8.96 -2.41
CA PRO A 246 15.74 -8.15 -3.62
C PRO A 246 16.61 -8.85 -4.68
N GLN A 247 16.06 -9.05 -5.88
CA GLN A 247 16.80 -9.57 -7.03
C GLN A 247 17.15 -8.43 -8.01
N ASN A 248 18.45 -8.13 -8.18
CA ASN A 248 18.97 -7.09 -9.08
C ASN A 248 18.45 -5.66 -8.82
N VAL A 249 18.34 -5.25 -7.55
CA VAL A 249 17.99 -3.86 -7.20
C VAL A 249 19.12 -2.89 -7.54
N VAL A 250 18.80 -1.82 -8.26
CA VAL A 250 19.73 -0.75 -8.63
C VAL A 250 19.25 0.57 -8.04
N ILE A 251 20.12 1.25 -7.30
CA ILE A 251 19.89 2.63 -6.85
C ILE A 251 20.38 3.57 -7.97
N MET A 252 19.47 4.33 -8.55
CA MET A 252 19.76 5.29 -9.61
C MET A 252 20.43 6.57 -9.05
N PRO A 253 21.14 7.37 -9.87
CA PRO A 253 21.83 8.59 -9.41
C PRO A 253 20.93 9.68 -8.79
N ASP A 254 19.62 9.61 -9.01
CA ASP A 254 18.59 10.46 -8.39
C ASP A 254 18.14 9.95 -7.00
N GLY A 255 18.72 8.84 -6.53
CA GLY A 255 18.38 8.15 -5.30
C GLY A 255 17.15 7.24 -5.42
N VAL A 256 16.62 7.01 -6.63
CA VAL A 256 15.46 6.13 -6.83
C VAL A 256 15.92 4.67 -6.84
N ARG A 257 15.41 3.89 -5.88
CA ARG A 257 15.44 2.43 -5.88
C ARG A 257 14.65 1.93 -7.10
N ARG A 258 15.28 1.16 -8.00
CA ARG A 258 14.58 0.37 -9.01
C ARG A 258 14.77 -1.12 -8.73
N ASP A 259 13.66 -1.83 -8.80
CA ASP A 259 13.54 -3.25 -8.57
C ASP A 259 12.79 -3.80 -9.77
N SER A 260 13.54 -4.29 -10.76
CA SER A 260 12.98 -4.69 -12.06
C SER A 260 12.05 -5.90 -11.94
N PHE A 261 12.30 -6.77 -10.97
CA PHE A 261 11.44 -7.88 -10.62
C PHE A 261 10.10 -7.39 -10.04
N ALA A 262 10.15 -6.46 -9.08
CA ALA A 262 8.94 -5.85 -8.52
C ALA A 262 8.14 -5.07 -9.57
N GLU A 263 8.81 -4.27 -10.41
CA GLU A 263 8.20 -3.48 -11.47
C GLU A 263 7.50 -4.36 -12.53
N PHE A 264 8.13 -5.48 -12.92
CA PHE A 264 7.53 -6.45 -13.84
C PHE A 264 6.25 -7.06 -13.26
N HIS A 265 6.30 -7.61 -12.04
CA HIS A 265 5.13 -8.22 -11.42
C HIS A 265 4.04 -7.19 -11.03
N ALA A 266 4.42 -5.93 -10.75
CA ALA A 266 3.47 -4.84 -10.55
C ALA A 266 2.72 -4.54 -11.84
N GLY A 267 3.42 -4.55 -12.98
CA GLY A 267 2.84 -4.45 -14.31
C GLY A 267 1.88 -5.61 -14.63
N LYS A 268 2.24 -6.84 -14.27
CA LYS A 268 1.35 -8.01 -14.45
C LYS A 268 0.10 -7.91 -13.58
N THR A 269 0.22 -7.55 -12.31
CA THR A 269 -0.92 -7.33 -11.41
C THR A 269 -1.87 -6.27 -11.97
N ARG A 270 -1.35 -5.16 -12.51
CA ARG A 270 -2.17 -4.14 -13.20
C ARG A 270 -2.89 -4.70 -14.42
N SER A 271 -2.25 -5.52 -15.24
CA SER A 271 -2.92 -6.15 -16.39
C SER A 271 -4.11 -7.03 -15.96
N TYR A 272 -4.07 -7.65 -14.78
CA TYR A 272 -5.24 -8.34 -14.22
C TYR A 272 -6.34 -7.37 -13.77
N ILE A 273 -5.98 -6.22 -13.17
CA ILE A 273 -6.93 -5.14 -12.83
C ILE A 273 -7.61 -4.61 -14.12
N ASP A 274 -6.84 -4.36 -15.18
CA ASP A 274 -7.38 -3.89 -16.46
C ASP A 274 -8.35 -4.90 -17.11
N LYS A 275 -8.05 -6.20 -17.03
CA LYS A 275 -8.94 -7.27 -17.52
C LYS A 275 -10.24 -7.35 -16.73
N THR A 276 -10.16 -7.33 -15.41
CA THR A 276 -11.35 -7.41 -14.52
C THR A 276 -12.17 -6.12 -14.56
N MET A 277 -11.57 -4.95 -14.81
CA MET A 277 -12.34 -3.74 -15.15
C MET A 277 -13.17 -3.89 -16.44
N ALA A 278 -12.76 -4.76 -17.37
CA ALA A 278 -13.48 -5.02 -18.62
C ALA A 278 -14.51 -6.15 -18.52
N SER A 279 -14.25 -7.23 -17.75
CA SER A 279 -15.17 -8.38 -17.64
C SER A 279 -15.97 -8.46 -16.34
N GLY A 280 -15.50 -7.87 -15.25
CA GLY A 280 -16.05 -8.04 -13.90
C GLY A 280 -15.70 -9.37 -13.22
N GLU A 281 -14.96 -10.26 -13.88
CA GLU A 281 -14.57 -11.58 -13.36
C GLU A 281 -13.48 -11.46 -12.28
N ASP A 282 -13.46 -12.42 -11.34
CA ASP A 282 -12.46 -12.56 -10.26
C ASP A 282 -12.22 -11.30 -9.40
N ILE A 283 -13.20 -10.38 -9.40
CA ILE A 283 -13.09 -9.03 -8.84
C ILE A 283 -12.67 -8.96 -7.37
N PHE A 284 -13.05 -9.94 -6.55
CA PHE A 284 -12.61 -10.00 -5.15
C PHE A 284 -11.11 -10.34 -5.03
N SER A 285 -10.65 -11.39 -5.72
CA SER A 285 -9.23 -11.79 -5.75
C SER A 285 -8.35 -10.69 -6.33
N VAL A 286 -8.83 -9.98 -7.35
CA VAL A 286 -8.13 -8.83 -7.93
C VAL A 286 -8.14 -7.61 -7.00
N MET A 287 -9.23 -7.36 -6.26
CA MET A 287 -9.26 -6.33 -5.22
C MET A 287 -8.25 -6.62 -4.10
N GLN A 288 -8.12 -7.87 -3.65
CA GLN A 288 -7.08 -8.25 -2.69
C GLN A 288 -5.67 -7.99 -3.23
N ALA A 289 -5.39 -8.39 -4.48
CA ALA A 289 -4.12 -8.06 -5.16
C ALA A 289 -3.89 -6.53 -5.29
N CYS A 290 -4.94 -5.76 -5.50
CA CYS A 290 -4.92 -4.30 -5.54
C CYS A 290 -4.52 -3.69 -4.18
N ILE A 291 -5.00 -4.24 -3.06
CA ILE A 291 -4.60 -3.81 -1.70
C ILE A 291 -3.10 -4.04 -1.48
N LEU A 292 -2.59 -5.25 -1.76
CA LEU A 292 -1.16 -5.58 -1.66
C LEU A 292 -0.31 -4.60 -2.47
N LEU A 293 -0.70 -4.37 -3.72
CA LEU A 293 -0.01 -3.46 -4.64
C LEU A 293 -0.09 -1.98 -4.20
N SER A 294 -1.18 -1.58 -3.54
CA SER A 294 -1.34 -0.24 -2.96
C SER A 294 -0.35 0.03 -1.84
N TRP A 295 -0.16 -0.95 -0.93
CA TRP A 295 0.85 -0.87 0.12
C TRP A 295 2.27 -0.83 -0.43
N TYR A 296 2.56 -1.57 -1.50
CA TYR A 296 3.84 -1.45 -2.22
C TYR A 296 4.06 -0.02 -2.75
N PHE A 297 3.06 0.58 -3.43
CA PHE A 297 3.19 1.96 -3.92
C PHE A 297 3.37 2.97 -2.79
N TYR A 298 2.72 2.77 -1.65
CA TYR A 298 2.90 3.61 -0.47
C TYR A 298 4.35 3.54 0.07
N GLN A 299 4.90 2.33 0.20
CA GLN A 299 6.28 2.10 0.65
C GLN A 299 7.35 2.62 -0.34
N GLU A 300 7.09 2.56 -1.65
CA GLU A 300 7.91 3.24 -2.68
C GLU A 300 7.67 4.77 -2.74
N GLY A 301 6.65 5.29 -2.03
CA GLY A 301 6.22 6.69 -2.02
C GLY A 301 5.68 7.20 -3.37
N ARG A 302 5.03 6.33 -4.13
CA ARG A 302 4.46 6.57 -5.46
C ARG A 302 3.08 7.22 -5.35
N TRP A 303 3.05 8.46 -4.83
CA TRP A 303 1.83 9.14 -4.36
C TRP A 303 0.65 9.21 -5.33
N VAL A 304 0.89 9.43 -6.63
CA VAL A 304 -0.19 9.47 -7.64
C VAL A 304 -0.89 8.11 -7.73
N GLU A 305 -0.12 7.02 -7.67
CA GLU A 305 -0.65 5.66 -7.76
C GLU A 305 -1.30 5.23 -6.44
N VAL A 306 -0.76 5.66 -5.28
CA VAL A 306 -1.40 5.54 -3.96
C VAL A 306 -2.79 6.15 -3.95
N TRP A 307 -2.93 7.40 -4.41
CA TRP A 307 -4.22 8.11 -4.41
C TRP A 307 -5.24 7.48 -5.36
N ILE A 308 -4.83 7.16 -6.59
CA ILE A 308 -5.70 6.50 -7.57
C ILE A 308 -6.17 5.14 -7.05
N PHE A 309 -5.27 4.33 -6.46
CA PHE A 309 -5.62 3.01 -5.97
C PHE A 309 -6.45 3.03 -4.67
N ALA A 310 -6.27 4.03 -3.80
CA ALA A 310 -7.15 4.26 -2.64
C ALA A 310 -8.58 4.57 -3.09
N GLY A 311 -8.76 5.47 -4.06
CA GLY A 311 -10.07 5.77 -4.64
C GLY A 311 -10.69 4.58 -5.40
N PHE A 312 -9.88 3.83 -6.16
CA PHE A 312 -10.37 2.65 -6.88
C PHE A 312 -10.90 1.56 -5.93
N GLN A 313 -10.09 1.11 -4.97
CA GLN A 313 -10.45 -0.01 -4.09
C GLN A 313 -11.67 0.31 -3.22
N THR A 314 -11.77 1.53 -2.68
CA THR A 314 -12.91 1.96 -1.84
C THR A 314 -14.21 2.02 -2.65
N ARG A 315 -14.15 2.45 -3.92
CA ARG A 315 -15.32 2.46 -4.81
C ARG A 315 -15.72 1.07 -5.32
N VAL A 316 -14.77 0.15 -5.48
CA VAL A 316 -15.03 -1.27 -5.84
C VAL A 316 -15.60 -2.06 -4.66
N ALA A 317 -15.22 -1.76 -3.42
CA ALA A 317 -15.69 -2.45 -2.22
C ALA A 317 -17.22 -2.36 -2.01
N VAL A 318 -17.85 -1.24 -2.38
CA VAL A 318 -19.28 -0.96 -2.17
C VAL A 318 -20.21 -1.89 -2.97
N PRO A 319 -20.09 -2.04 -4.31
CA PRO A 319 -20.91 -3.01 -5.07
C PRO A 319 -20.61 -4.48 -4.72
N LEU A 320 -19.46 -4.76 -4.11
CA LEU A 320 -19.15 -6.07 -3.50
C LEU A 320 -19.82 -6.28 -2.12
N ARG A 321 -20.56 -5.28 -1.62
CA ARG A 321 -21.24 -5.26 -0.31
C ARG A 321 -20.33 -5.45 0.90
N LEU A 322 -19.03 -5.18 0.74
CA LEU A 322 -18.04 -5.31 1.81
C LEU A 322 -18.23 -4.31 2.96
N ASN A 323 -19.03 -3.25 2.75
CA ASN A 323 -19.35 -2.21 3.73
C ASN A 323 -20.64 -2.44 4.56
N TYR A 324 -21.29 -3.59 4.37
CA TYR A 324 -22.52 -3.97 5.07
C TYR A 324 -22.25 -5.05 6.15
N PRO A 325 -23.08 -5.14 7.21
CA PRO A 325 -23.04 -6.24 8.16
C PRO A 325 -23.02 -7.61 7.46
N GLY A 326 -22.15 -8.51 7.90
CA GLY A 326 -21.92 -9.81 7.27
C GLY A 326 -21.31 -9.79 5.85
N THR A 327 -21.04 -8.62 5.24
CA THR A 327 -20.45 -8.48 3.89
C THR A 327 -21.28 -9.03 2.72
N PHE A 328 -22.62 -9.03 2.82
CA PHE A 328 -23.53 -9.43 1.74
C PHE A 328 -24.87 -8.66 1.73
N SER A 329 -25.69 -8.87 0.70
CA SER A 329 -27.06 -8.33 0.63
C SER A 329 -28.07 -9.30 1.22
N THR A 330 -28.80 -8.89 2.26
CA THR A 330 -29.91 -9.65 2.85
C THR A 330 -31.20 -9.55 2.01
N HIS A 331 -31.37 -8.48 1.25
CA HIS A 331 -32.36 -8.42 0.18
C HIS A 331 -31.90 -9.36 -0.94
N GLY A 332 -32.74 -10.34 -1.30
CA GLY A 332 -32.34 -11.56 -2.00
C GLY A 332 -31.74 -11.38 -3.40
N ASN A 333 -31.34 -12.50 -4.02
CA ASN A 333 -30.51 -12.60 -5.24
C ASN A 333 -30.98 -11.78 -6.47
N ASN A 334 -32.21 -11.25 -6.49
CA ASN A 334 -32.73 -10.40 -7.56
C ASN A 334 -32.47 -8.89 -7.31
N SER A 335 -31.76 -8.52 -6.23
CA SER A 335 -31.37 -7.14 -5.93
C SER A 335 -30.30 -6.66 -6.93
N PRO A 336 -30.55 -5.62 -7.74
CA PRO A 336 -29.53 -5.10 -8.66
C PRO A 336 -28.29 -4.60 -7.89
N GLY A 337 -27.10 -5.07 -8.27
CA GLY A 337 -25.83 -4.56 -7.76
C GLY A 337 -25.27 -5.24 -6.49
N ALA A 338 -25.50 -6.54 -6.30
CA ALA A 338 -24.67 -7.37 -5.42
C ALA A 338 -23.79 -8.30 -6.28
N TYR A 339 -22.50 -7.98 -6.39
CA TYR A 339 -21.57 -8.72 -7.26
C TYR A 339 -20.97 -9.98 -6.62
N LEU A 340 -21.04 -10.10 -5.29
CA LEU A 340 -20.67 -11.32 -4.56
C LEU A 340 -21.92 -12.03 -4.04
N ALA A 341 -21.93 -13.35 -4.21
CA ALA A 341 -22.85 -14.22 -3.46
C ALA A 341 -22.58 -14.12 -1.95
N PRO A 342 -23.53 -14.53 -1.09
CA PRO A 342 -23.29 -14.66 0.36
C PRO A 342 -21.99 -15.46 0.67
N PRO A 343 -21.32 -15.20 1.80
CA PRO A 343 -20.10 -15.91 2.17
C PRO A 343 -20.29 -17.43 2.19
N LYS A 344 -19.33 -18.16 1.61
CA LYS A 344 -19.37 -19.63 1.50
C LYS A 344 -19.22 -20.32 2.85
N ASP A 345 -18.37 -19.75 3.70
CA ASP A 345 -18.03 -20.22 5.05
C ASP A 345 -17.60 -19.04 5.93
N LEU A 346 -17.30 -19.29 7.20
CA LEU A 346 -16.86 -18.25 8.16
C LEU A 346 -15.51 -17.62 7.78
N ARG A 347 -14.65 -18.33 7.04
CA ARG A 347 -13.33 -17.87 6.60
C ARG A 347 -13.43 -16.96 5.37
N ASP A 348 -14.36 -17.21 4.44
CA ASP A 348 -14.72 -16.31 3.34
C ASP A 348 -15.30 -15.00 3.93
N LEU A 349 -16.21 -15.10 4.90
CA LEU A 349 -16.72 -13.93 5.64
C LEU A 349 -15.59 -13.12 6.29
N GLU A 350 -14.69 -13.77 7.03
CA GLU A 350 -13.58 -13.09 7.69
C GLU A 350 -12.55 -12.52 6.70
N SER A 351 -12.30 -13.21 5.58
CA SER A 351 -11.45 -12.71 4.49
C SER A 351 -12.05 -11.46 3.84
N ARG A 352 -13.39 -11.39 3.69
CA ARG A 352 -14.12 -10.21 3.23
C ARG A 352 -14.04 -9.05 4.23
N ARG A 353 -14.24 -9.31 5.53
CA ARG A 353 -14.05 -8.30 6.58
C ARG A 353 -12.63 -7.75 6.60
N ARG A 354 -11.61 -8.60 6.51
CA ARG A 354 -10.19 -8.17 6.48
C ARG A 354 -9.86 -7.38 5.22
N THR A 355 -10.38 -7.80 4.06
CA THR A 355 -10.27 -7.05 2.80
C THR A 355 -10.90 -5.64 2.93
N TRP A 356 -12.09 -5.55 3.53
CA TRP A 356 -12.75 -4.28 3.83
C TRP A 356 -11.93 -3.37 4.74
N TRP A 357 -11.54 -3.87 5.91
CA TRP A 357 -10.84 -3.08 6.92
C TRP A 357 -9.45 -2.64 6.47
N MET A 358 -8.72 -3.48 5.72
CA MET A 358 -7.44 -3.06 5.12
C MET A 358 -7.63 -2.00 4.03
N THR A 359 -8.73 -2.02 3.28
CA THR A 359 -9.10 -0.93 2.35
C THR A 359 -9.40 0.37 3.09
N ILE A 360 -10.17 0.33 4.19
CA ILE A 360 -10.48 1.53 4.99
C ILE A 360 -9.23 2.09 5.67
N MET A 361 -8.39 1.25 6.28
CA MET A 361 -7.10 1.68 6.85
C MET A 361 -6.22 2.38 5.82
N PHE A 362 -6.14 1.84 4.59
CA PHE A 362 -5.35 2.44 3.53
C PHE A 362 -5.92 3.81 3.09
N ASP A 363 -7.24 3.96 2.97
CA ASP A 363 -7.88 5.26 2.66
C ASP A 363 -7.60 6.31 3.75
N ARG A 364 -7.71 5.95 5.04
CA ARG A 364 -7.38 6.86 6.15
C ARG A 364 -5.92 7.31 6.14
N ILE A 365 -5.00 6.40 5.81
CA ILE A 365 -3.55 6.66 5.78
C ILE A 365 -3.12 7.40 4.50
N ALA A 366 -3.75 7.14 3.35
CA ALA A 366 -3.47 7.85 2.11
C ALA A 366 -3.95 9.33 2.16
N SER A 367 -5.03 9.60 2.89
CA SER A 367 -5.66 10.93 2.96
C SER A 367 -5.02 11.92 3.94
N VAL A 368 -3.97 11.52 4.67
CA VAL A 368 -3.23 12.37 5.65
C VAL A 368 -2.80 13.72 5.07
N GLY A 369 -2.56 13.80 3.76
CA GLY A 369 -2.21 15.04 3.05
C GLY A 369 -3.29 16.14 3.01
N GLY A 370 -4.36 16.03 3.80
CA GLY A 370 -5.45 17.02 3.86
C GLY A 370 -6.60 16.73 2.89
N TRP A 371 -6.75 15.47 2.46
CA TRP A 371 -7.82 15.04 1.56
C TRP A 371 -9.02 14.52 2.36
N ILE A 372 -10.22 14.58 1.78
CA ILE A 372 -11.38 13.90 2.35
C ILE A 372 -11.30 12.40 2.08
N HIS A 373 -11.70 11.59 3.06
CA HIS A 373 -11.79 10.13 2.93
C HIS A 373 -12.82 9.73 1.86
N ALA A 374 -12.55 8.64 1.13
CA ALA A 374 -13.44 8.18 0.05
C ALA A 374 -14.75 7.55 0.55
N VAL A 375 -14.78 7.07 1.80
CA VAL A 375 -15.95 6.52 2.48
C VAL A 375 -16.14 7.21 3.83
N ASP A 376 -17.29 7.85 4.03
CA ASP A 376 -17.65 8.51 5.29
C ASP A 376 -17.85 7.47 6.40
N GLU A 377 -17.54 7.81 7.65
CA GLU A 377 -17.59 6.85 8.76
C GLU A 377 -19.00 6.25 8.97
N ARG A 378 -20.04 6.99 8.60
CA ARG A 378 -21.45 6.54 8.68
C ARG A 378 -21.80 5.40 7.72
N ASP A 379 -21.00 5.18 6.68
CA ASP A 379 -21.21 4.15 5.66
C ASP A 379 -20.43 2.84 5.95
N LEU A 380 -19.77 2.77 7.12
CA LEU A 380 -18.93 1.65 7.57
C LEU A 380 -19.72 0.69 8.49
N GLY A 381 -20.70 -0.02 7.93
CA GLY A 381 -21.58 -0.94 8.68
C GLY A 381 -21.02 -2.34 8.96
N THR A 382 -19.81 -2.64 8.52
CA THR A 382 -19.19 -3.96 8.67
C THR A 382 -18.61 -4.15 10.08
N GLU A 383 -18.76 -5.35 10.64
CA GLU A 383 -18.18 -5.67 11.94
C GLU A 383 -16.64 -5.69 11.87
N LEU A 384 -15.99 -5.42 13.00
CA LEU A 384 -14.54 -5.58 13.15
C LEU A 384 -14.12 -7.04 12.86
N PRO A 385 -12.87 -7.28 12.42
CA PRO A 385 -12.38 -8.63 12.18
C PRO A 385 -12.27 -9.42 13.49
N LEU A 386 -12.03 -10.73 13.37
CA LEU A 386 -11.55 -11.58 14.45
C LEU A 386 -10.07 -11.33 14.73
N ARG A 387 -9.58 -11.78 15.90
CA ARG A 387 -8.15 -11.74 16.23
C ARG A 387 -7.35 -12.57 15.22
N ASN A 388 -6.08 -12.24 15.01
CA ASN A 388 -5.21 -12.97 14.09
C ASN A 388 -5.07 -14.46 14.48
N GLU A 389 -4.94 -14.76 15.78
CA GLU A 389 -4.91 -16.16 16.26
C GLU A 389 -6.21 -16.91 15.96
N ASP A 390 -7.36 -16.27 16.12
CA ASP A 390 -8.67 -16.87 15.81
C ASP A 390 -8.79 -17.14 14.31
N PHE A 391 -8.39 -16.16 13.48
CA PHE A 391 -8.43 -16.27 12.03
C PHE A 391 -7.55 -17.42 11.51
N GLU A 392 -6.33 -17.58 12.02
CA GLU A 392 -5.41 -18.65 11.61
C GLU A 392 -5.73 -20.03 12.20
N SER A 393 -6.48 -20.11 13.30
CA SER A 393 -6.76 -21.38 14.00
C SER A 393 -7.69 -22.37 13.28
N GLU A 394 -8.35 -21.94 12.19
CA GLU A 394 -9.48 -22.61 11.54
C GLU A 394 -10.66 -22.99 12.48
N ALA A 395 -10.68 -22.49 13.71
CA ALA A 395 -11.72 -22.76 14.69
C ALA A 395 -13.01 -21.97 14.40
N ALA A 396 -14.16 -22.55 14.76
CA ALA A 396 -15.46 -21.90 14.64
C ALA A 396 -15.70 -20.86 15.75
N ILE A 397 -15.02 -19.71 15.65
CA ILE A 397 -15.16 -18.59 16.59
C ILE A 397 -16.39 -17.73 16.22
N PRO A 398 -17.25 -17.34 17.18
CA PRO A 398 -18.36 -16.43 16.91
C PRO A 398 -17.87 -15.07 16.39
N SER A 399 -18.56 -14.48 15.41
CA SER A 399 -18.20 -13.16 14.86
C SER A 399 -18.04 -12.11 15.96
N ASN A 400 -17.08 -11.20 15.76
CA ASN A 400 -16.90 -10.03 16.59
C ASN A 400 -18.21 -9.19 16.60
N PRO A 401 -18.80 -8.88 17.76
CA PRO A 401 -20.05 -8.11 17.84
C PRO A 401 -19.84 -6.59 17.74
N GLN A 402 -18.60 -6.11 17.61
CA GLN A 402 -18.28 -4.69 17.52
C GLN A 402 -18.23 -4.19 16.07
N ASP A 403 -18.83 -3.03 15.83
CA ASP A 403 -18.71 -2.18 14.63
C ASP A 403 -18.42 -0.72 15.05
N LEU A 404 -18.42 0.24 14.12
CA LEU A 404 -18.21 1.66 14.47
C LEU A 404 -19.44 2.38 15.06
N SER A 405 -20.62 1.77 14.97
CA SER A 405 -21.84 2.27 15.64
C SER A 405 -21.89 1.87 17.11
N THR A 406 -21.10 0.86 17.49
CA THR A 406 -21.00 0.33 18.84
C THR A 406 -20.55 1.42 19.83
N PRO A 407 -21.31 1.66 20.91
CA PRO A 407 -20.90 2.61 21.96
C PRO A 407 -19.52 2.28 22.53
N ASP A 408 -18.75 3.32 22.84
CA ASP A 408 -17.43 3.19 23.46
C ASP A 408 -16.42 2.34 22.66
N ILE A 409 -16.60 2.20 21.34
CA ILE A 409 -15.75 1.34 20.49
C ILE A 409 -14.24 1.59 20.64
N PHE A 410 -13.84 2.84 20.92
CA PHE A 410 -12.44 3.24 21.11
C PHE A 410 -11.94 3.07 22.55
N THR A 411 -12.82 2.94 23.54
CA THR A 411 -12.49 2.88 24.98
C THR A 411 -12.91 1.57 25.65
N ARG A 412 -13.61 0.70 24.94
CA ARG A 412 -14.02 -0.63 25.39
C ARG A 412 -13.50 -1.72 24.45
N HIS A 413 -12.61 -2.54 24.99
CA HIS A 413 -11.89 -3.59 24.26
C HIS A 413 -12.19 -4.96 24.89
N PRO A 414 -13.15 -5.73 24.34
CA PRO A 414 -13.49 -7.07 24.83
C PRO A 414 -12.28 -8.01 24.68
N PRO A 415 -11.74 -8.60 25.77
CA PRO A 415 -10.50 -9.39 25.69
C PRO A 415 -10.56 -10.55 24.69
N GLN A 416 -11.72 -11.21 24.57
CA GLN A 416 -11.94 -12.33 23.65
C GLN A 416 -12.00 -11.94 22.16
N TYR A 417 -11.97 -10.64 21.84
CA TYR A 417 -11.97 -10.12 20.47
C TYR A 417 -10.83 -9.13 20.20
N THR A 418 -10.00 -8.79 21.19
CA THR A 418 -8.99 -7.74 21.04
C THR A 418 -7.60 -8.32 20.82
N ASP A 419 -6.94 -7.89 19.75
CA ASP A 419 -5.51 -8.02 19.54
C ASP A 419 -4.91 -6.68 19.06
N SER A 420 -3.60 -6.66 18.83
CA SER A 420 -2.86 -5.50 18.34
C SER A 420 -3.36 -4.98 16.98
N PHE A 421 -3.85 -5.85 16.10
CA PHE A 421 -4.37 -5.45 14.79
C PHE A 421 -5.73 -4.76 14.90
N LEU A 422 -6.65 -5.27 15.74
CA LEU A 422 -7.91 -4.57 16.01
C LEU A 422 -7.69 -3.23 16.71
N LEU A 423 -6.74 -3.16 17.64
CA LEU A 423 -6.34 -1.90 18.25
C LEU A 423 -5.75 -0.93 17.22
N LEU A 424 -4.97 -1.43 16.25
CA LEU A 424 -4.42 -0.62 15.15
C LEU A 424 -5.53 -0.07 14.24
N ILE A 425 -6.55 -0.87 13.89
CA ILE A 425 -7.74 -0.39 13.18
C ILE A 425 -8.38 0.77 13.94
N LYS A 426 -8.62 0.60 15.25
CA LYS A 426 -9.22 1.65 16.10
C LYS A 426 -8.34 2.91 16.16
N ALA A 427 -7.02 2.77 16.29
CA ALA A 427 -6.08 3.90 16.31
C ALA A 427 -6.05 4.66 14.96
N VAL A 428 -6.03 3.96 13.83
CA VAL A 428 -6.10 4.56 12.49
C VAL A 428 -7.44 5.26 12.25
N MET A 429 -8.55 4.72 12.75
CA MET A 429 -9.85 5.37 12.68
C MET A 429 -9.93 6.63 13.55
N LEU A 430 -9.32 6.67 14.73
CA LEU A 430 -9.18 7.89 15.54
C LEU A 430 -8.37 8.97 14.82
N PHE A 431 -7.24 8.59 14.21
CA PHE A 431 -6.46 9.50 13.38
C PHE A 431 -7.30 10.03 12.21
N GLY A 432 -8.09 9.17 11.57
CA GLY A 432 -9.06 9.53 10.53
C GLY A 432 -10.10 10.55 11.00
N ARG A 433 -10.64 10.42 12.21
CA ARG A 433 -11.57 11.42 12.79
C ARG A 433 -10.91 12.79 12.95
N VAL A 434 -9.63 12.85 13.33
CA VAL A 434 -8.86 14.10 13.41
C VAL A 434 -8.61 14.72 12.03
N THR A 435 -8.22 13.93 11.02
CA THR A 435 -8.04 14.47 9.67
C THR A 435 -9.36 14.94 9.07
N ASP A 436 -10.46 14.20 9.23
CA ASP A 436 -11.81 14.63 8.82
C ASP A 436 -12.22 15.94 9.53
N PHE A 437 -11.99 16.07 10.84
CA PHE A 437 -12.29 17.30 11.58
C PHE A 437 -11.54 18.50 10.99
N ASN A 438 -10.23 18.38 10.80
CA ASN A 438 -9.39 19.45 10.25
C ASN A 438 -9.76 19.79 8.80
N VAL A 439 -9.96 18.79 7.94
CA VAL A 439 -10.29 18.99 6.52
C VAL A 439 -11.68 19.61 6.37
N ARG A 440 -12.70 19.08 7.07
CA ARG A 440 -14.07 19.61 7.00
C ARG A 440 -14.19 20.99 7.65
N GLY A 441 -13.40 21.27 8.69
CA GLY A 441 -13.25 22.62 9.26
C GLY A 441 -12.68 23.59 8.24
N SER A 442 -11.52 23.25 7.64
CA SER A 442 -10.84 24.08 6.62
C SER A 442 -11.73 24.36 5.40
N LEU A 443 -12.44 23.35 4.87
CA LEU A 443 -13.33 23.48 3.71
C LEU A 443 -14.54 24.40 3.94
N ARG A 444 -14.89 24.72 5.20
CA ARG A 444 -16.09 25.49 5.55
C ARG A 444 -15.78 26.78 6.30
N ALA A 445 -14.54 26.99 6.74
CA ALA A 445 -14.14 28.18 7.48
C ALA A 445 -13.91 29.37 6.55
N ALA A 446 -14.45 30.53 6.92
CA ALA A 446 -14.20 31.79 6.21
C ALA A 446 -12.76 32.32 6.41
N THR A 447 -12.08 31.83 7.44
CA THR A 447 -10.70 32.18 7.82
C THR A 447 -9.94 30.92 8.19
N ALA A 448 -8.65 30.84 7.85
CA ALA A 448 -7.79 29.76 8.31
C ALA A 448 -7.73 29.71 9.85
N PRO A 449 -7.52 28.52 10.46
CA PRO A 449 -7.23 28.40 11.89
C PRO A 449 -6.07 29.30 12.31
N SER A 450 -6.14 29.84 13.53
CA SER A 450 -5.15 30.78 14.06
C SER A 450 -4.71 30.37 15.46
N LYS A 451 -3.42 30.59 15.76
CA LYS A 451 -2.87 30.42 17.13
C LYS A 451 -3.56 31.29 18.20
N ASN A 452 -4.21 32.38 17.78
CA ASN A 452 -4.97 33.26 18.67
C ASN A 452 -6.39 32.73 18.97
N GLN A 453 -6.82 31.65 18.32
CA GLN A 453 -8.13 31.03 18.52
C GLN A 453 -8.01 29.91 19.56
N ASN A 454 -8.85 29.94 20.60
CA ASN A 454 -9.02 28.80 21.49
C ASN A 454 -9.83 27.70 20.76
N PRO A 455 -9.22 26.53 20.44
CA PRO A 455 -9.90 25.51 19.67
C PRO A 455 -10.97 24.74 20.47
N PHE A 456 -10.95 24.78 21.81
CA PHE A 456 -11.94 24.10 22.65
C PHE A 456 -13.36 24.69 22.52
N PHE A 457 -13.52 25.88 21.93
CA PHE A 457 -14.82 26.42 21.56
C PHE A 457 -15.37 25.88 20.22
N LEU A 458 -14.59 25.07 19.48
CA LEU A 458 -15.06 24.42 18.27
C LEU A 458 -15.89 23.18 18.61
N PRO A 459 -17.10 23.01 18.02
CA PRO A 459 -17.96 21.87 18.30
C PRO A 459 -17.25 20.53 18.07
N GLY A 460 -17.19 19.70 19.11
CA GLY A 460 -16.55 18.37 19.08
C GLY A 460 -15.04 18.35 19.32
N PHE A 461 -14.36 19.50 19.38
CA PHE A 461 -12.90 19.54 19.57
C PHE A 461 -12.48 18.96 20.93
N GLU A 462 -13.13 19.37 22.03
CA GLU A 462 -12.81 18.88 23.38
C GLU A 462 -12.96 17.36 23.51
N ALA A 463 -14.06 16.81 22.99
CA ALA A 463 -14.31 15.38 22.97
C ALA A 463 -13.25 14.62 22.16
N LEU A 464 -12.80 15.19 21.03
CA LEU A 464 -11.78 14.59 20.19
C LEU A 464 -10.39 14.66 20.80
N ASP A 465 -9.98 15.80 21.39
CA ASP A 465 -8.73 15.94 22.15
C ASP A 465 -8.67 14.91 23.29
N LYS A 466 -9.71 14.86 24.13
CA LYS A 466 -9.77 13.91 25.26
C LYS A 466 -9.62 12.46 24.82
N LEU A 467 -10.29 12.09 23.72
CA LEU A 467 -10.26 10.73 23.18
C LEU A 467 -8.88 10.34 22.62
N VAL A 468 -8.25 11.20 21.81
CA VAL A 468 -6.96 10.88 21.16
C VAL A 468 -5.73 11.10 22.04
N SER A 469 -5.80 12.01 23.00
CA SER A 469 -4.66 12.36 23.85
C SER A 469 -4.63 11.60 25.19
N THR A 470 -5.71 10.91 25.57
CA THR A 470 -5.84 10.29 26.90
C THR A 470 -6.68 9.01 26.85
N GLU A 471 -7.99 9.07 26.59
CA GLU A 471 -8.90 7.95 26.89
C GLU A 471 -8.57 6.66 26.13
N PHE A 472 -8.20 6.73 24.84
CA PHE A 472 -7.85 5.55 24.05
C PHE A 472 -6.68 4.77 24.67
N LEU A 473 -5.57 5.45 24.98
CA LEU A 473 -4.36 4.82 25.53
C LEU A 473 -4.57 4.32 26.97
N GLU A 474 -5.29 5.07 27.81
CA GLU A 474 -5.59 4.65 29.19
C GLU A 474 -6.51 3.41 29.24
N SER A 475 -7.40 3.27 28.26
CA SER A 475 -8.35 2.16 28.14
C SER A 475 -7.76 0.83 27.65
N LEU A 476 -6.53 0.84 27.13
CA LEU A 476 -5.91 -0.37 26.59
C LEU A 476 -5.88 -1.51 27.63
N PRO A 477 -6.22 -2.77 27.27
CA PRO A 477 -6.08 -3.90 28.18
C PRO A 477 -4.65 -4.06 28.69
N HIS A 478 -4.47 -4.57 29.91
CA HIS A 478 -3.15 -4.64 30.58
C HIS A 478 -2.04 -5.26 29.72
N ILE A 479 -2.35 -6.32 28.96
CA ILE A 479 -1.40 -7.00 28.06
C ILE A 479 -0.90 -6.10 26.91
N PHE A 480 -1.66 -5.08 26.52
CA PHE A 480 -1.34 -4.11 25.47
C PHE A 480 -0.90 -2.74 26.01
N LYS A 481 -0.91 -2.52 27.35
CA LYS A 481 -0.52 -1.21 27.93
C LYS A 481 0.96 -0.87 27.77
N ASN A 482 1.83 -1.88 27.71
CA ASN A 482 3.27 -1.66 27.61
C ASN A 482 3.74 -1.84 26.17
N ASN A 483 4.41 -0.84 25.62
CA ASN A 483 5.10 -0.92 24.33
C ASN A 483 6.46 -1.65 24.47
N SER A 484 6.48 -2.82 25.11
CA SER A 484 7.69 -3.65 25.20
C SER A 484 8.04 -4.28 23.86
N GLY A 485 7.06 -4.46 22.97
CA GLY A 485 7.21 -4.80 21.56
C GLY A 485 7.73 -6.21 21.26
N VAL A 486 8.51 -6.82 22.16
CA VAL A 486 9.05 -8.18 22.02
C VAL A 486 7.98 -9.20 22.36
N THR A 487 7.55 -9.95 21.36
CA THR A 487 6.80 -11.20 21.54
C THR A 487 7.76 -12.38 21.59
N ASP A 488 7.55 -13.31 22.52
CA ASP A 488 8.29 -14.57 22.63
C ASP A 488 7.90 -15.54 21.49
N ALA A 489 8.37 -15.27 20.27
CA ALA A 489 8.20 -16.18 19.16
C ALA A 489 9.20 -17.34 19.24
N PRO A 490 8.87 -18.55 18.75
CA PRO A 490 9.77 -19.71 18.79
C PRO A 490 11.12 -19.51 18.06
N GLU A 491 11.20 -18.54 17.16
CA GLU A 491 12.40 -18.16 16.40
C GLU A 491 13.26 -17.08 17.10
N GLY A 492 12.86 -16.64 18.30
CA GLY A 492 13.44 -15.50 19.02
C GLY A 492 12.50 -14.29 19.06
N GLY A 493 12.84 -13.30 19.89
CA GLY A 493 11.99 -12.13 20.14
C GLY A 493 11.65 -11.35 18.86
N SER A 494 10.37 -11.29 18.49
CA SER A 494 9.90 -10.53 17.31
C SER A 494 9.14 -9.27 17.70
N LEU A 495 9.16 -8.26 16.84
CA LEU A 495 8.50 -6.97 17.10
C LEU A 495 7.01 -7.02 16.72
N ASP A 496 6.12 -6.82 17.68
CA ASP A 496 4.72 -6.48 17.41
C ASP A 496 4.65 -5.04 16.84
N THR A 497 4.68 -4.96 15.51
CA THR A 497 4.63 -3.70 14.79
C THR A 497 3.28 -2.99 14.92
N ASP A 498 2.21 -3.73 15.20
CA ASP A 498 0.86 -3.17 15.29
C ASP A 498 0.69 -2.49 16.65
N LEU A 499 1.11 -3.16 17.73
CA LEU A 499 1.12 -2.59 19.06
C LEU A 499 2.03 -1.35 19.16
N TYR A 500 3.20 -1.38 18.52
CA TYR A 500 4.08 -0.21 18.43
C TYR A 500 3.37 1.00 17.80
N MET A 501 2.58 0.77 16.73
CA MET A 501 1.79 1.82 16.10
C MET A 501 0.58 2.26 16.93
N VAL A 502 -0.08 1.35 17.66
CA VAL A 502 -1.19 1.67 18.59
C VAL A 502 -0.78 2.72 19.64
N HIS A 503 0.46 2.66 20.12
CA HIS A 503 1.00 3.64 21.07
C HIS A 503 1.42 4.98 20.42
N ILE A 504 1.71 5.00 19.11
CA ILE A 504 2.27 6.17 18.43
C ILE A 504 1.22 6.98 17.65
N ILE A 505 0.23 6.32 17.04
CA ILE A 505 -0.80 6.98 16.23
C ILE A 505 -1.65 7.99 17.04
N PRO A 506 -2.05 7.74 18.31
CA PRO A 506 -2.80 8.73 19.10
C PRO A 506 -2.00 10.02 19.36
N HIS A 507 -0.68 9.92 19.52
CA HIS A 507 0.20 11.09 19.60
C HIS A 507 0.29 11.83 18.26
N ALA A 508 0.39 11.11 17.12
CA ALA A 508 0.35 11.72 15.80
C ALA A 508 -1.00 12.42 15.52
N ALA A 509 -2.11 11.82 15.98
CA ALA A 509 -3.45 12.41 15.93
C ALA A 509 -3.53 13.67 16.80
N THR A 510 -3.03 13.62 18.04
CA THR A 510 -2.97 14.78 18.95
C THR A 510 -2.18 15.94 18.32
N ILE A 511 -1.01 15.67 17.72
CA ILE A 511 -0.23 16.68 16.98
C ILE A 511 -1.06 17.25 15.82
N THR A 512 -1.69 16.39 15.03
CA THR A 512 -2.47 16.80 13.86
C THR A 512 -3.65 17.71 14.25
N LEU A 513 -4.32 17.42 15.37
CA LEU A 513 -5.45 18.21 15.90
C LEU A 513 -5.00 19.60 16.40
N HIS A 514 -3.88 19.67 17.11
CA HIS A 514 -3.44 20.89 17.80
C HIS A 514 -2.45 21.76 17.02
N ASN A 515 -1.73 21.22 16.01
CA ASN A 515 -0.68 21.94 15.27
C ASN A 515 -1.13 23.32 14.71
N PRO A 516 -2.35 23.53 14.18
CA PRO A 516 -2.79 24.85 13.70
C PRO A 516 -2.97 25.91 14.79
N TYR A 517 -3.02 25.50 16.07
CA TYR A 517 -3.34 26.35 17.23
C TYR A 517 -2.15 26.50 18.20
N MET A 518 -0.94 26.07 17.81
CA MET A 518 0.24 26.21 18.66
C MET A 518 0.69 27.67 18.76
N ASP A 519 1.00 28.10 19.97
CA ASP A 519 1.71 29.34 20.24
C ASP A 519 2.83 29.07 21.25
N PHE A 520 4.08 29.24 20.83
CA PHE A 520 5.24 29.10 21.71
C PHE A 520 5.49 30.36 22.56
N SER A 521 4.85 31.49 22.22
CA SER A 521 4.95 32.71 23.02
C SER A 521 4.02 32.72 24.24
N ASP A 522 2.97 31.88 24.26
CA ASP A 522 2.11 31.68 25.42
C ASP A 522 2.46 30.38 26.17
N GLY A 523 3.04 30.52 27.35
CA GLY A 523 3.33 29.40 28.26
C GLY A 523 2.10 28.68 28.81
N ARG A 524 0.87 29.18 28.55
CA ARG A 524 -0.40 28.53 28.89
C ARG A 524 -1.08 27.85 27.70
N SER A 525 -0.47 27.88 26.51
CA SER A 525 -1.05 27.26 25.31
C SER A 525 -1.14 25.74 25.45
N VAL A 526 -2.36 25.25 25.69
CA VAL A 526 -2.67 23.82 25.79
C VAL A 526 -2.27 23.08 24.50
N SER A 527 -2.50 23.69 23.34
CA SER A 527 -2.11 23.13 22.04
C SER A 527 -0.60 22.94 21.91
N THR A 528 0.20 23.92 22.33
CA THR A 528 1.66 23.79 22.36
C THR A 528 2.09 22.67 23.30
N ALA A 529 1.52 22.60 24.51
CA ALA A 529 1.83 21.56 25.48
C ALA A 529 1.46 20.14 24.97
N ARG A 530 0.26 19.98 24.39
CA ARG A 530 -0.22 18.72 23.77
C ARG A 530 0.71 18.24 22.65
N CYS A 531 1.07 19.13 21.72
CA CYS A 531 1.98 18.80 20.62
C CYS A 531 3.39 18.44 21.09
N VAL A 532 3.98 19.25 21.98
CA VAL A 532 5.36 19.01 22.48
C VAL A 532 5.42 17.72 23.30
N ASN A 533 4.43 17.44 24.15
CA ASN A 533 4.35 16.15 24.85
C ASN A 533 4.24 14.98 23.86
N SER A 534 3.32 15.07 22.89
CA SER A 534 3.10 14.01 21.90
C SER A 534 4.35 13.74 21.05
N ALA A 535 5.06 14.77 20.62
CA ALA A 535 6.32 14.63 19.88
C ALA A 535 7.41 13.93 20.73
N ARG A 536 7.47 14.22 22.03
CA ARG A 536 8.38 13.55 22.98
C ARG A 536 8.00 12.09 23.23
N GLN A 537 6.71 11.74 23.29
CA GLN A 537 6.29 10.34 23.45
C GLN A 537 6.64 9.50 22.20
N ILE A 538 6.46 10.06 20.99
CA ILE A 538 6.89 9.41 19.74
C ILE A 538 8.43 9.22 19.74
N LEU A 539 9.18 10.23 20.18
CA LEU A 539 10.64 10.14 20.31
C LEU A 539 11.07 9.11 21.36
N ALA A 540 10.41 9.05 22.51
CA ALA A 540 10.69 8.07 23.57
C ALA A 540 10.42 6.64 23.09
N ALA A 541 9.31 6.41 22.38
CA ALA A 541 9.02 5.12 21.75
C ALA A 541 10.08 4.74 20.69
N TYR A 542 10.61 5.71 19.94
CA TYR A 542 11.74 5.45 19.05
C TYR A 542 13.03 5.12 19.82
N TYR A 543 13.38 5.85 20.89
CA TYR A 543 14.56 5.57 21.69
C TYR A 543 14.52 4.16 22.29
N MET A 544 13.39 3.77 22.89
CA MET A 544 13.18 2.43 23.43
C MET A 544 13.39 1.34 22.37
N LEU A 545 12.87 1.55 21.15
CA LEU A 545 13.07 0.61 20.05
C LEU A 545 14.53 0.59 19.56
N SER A 546 15.17 1.75 19.45
CA SER A 546 16.57 1.88 18.99
C SER A 546 17.61 1.31 19.96
N ALA A 547 17.23 1.10 21.22
CA ALA A 547 18.04 0.40 22.22
C ALA A 547 17.99 -1.14 22.07
N THR A 548 17.13 -1.66 21.19
CA THR A 548 17.04 -3.08 20.85
C THR A 548 17.79 -3.41 19.55
N SER A 549 18.02 -4.69 19.27
CA SER A 549 18.56 -5.16 17.98
C SER A 549 17.50 -5.37 16.89
N LEU A 550 16.29 -4.81 17.06
CA LEU A 550 15.17 -5.06 16.15
C LEU A 550 15.29 -4.23 14.85
N ASP A 551 14.97 -4.87 13.72
CA ASP A 551 15.01 -4.24 12.40
C ASP A 551 13.84 -3.27 12.22
N ILE A 552 14.07 -1.99 12.50
CA ILE A 552 13.06 -0.91 12.38
C ILE A 552 12.50 -0.77 10.96
N THR A 553 13.16 -1.31 9.93
CA THR A 553 12.65 -1.26 8.54
C THR A 553 11.48 -2.22 8.31
N ARG A 554 11.19 -3.12 9.26
CA ARG A 554 9.99 -3.97 9.29
C ARG A 554 8.75 -3.28 9.87
N LEU A 555 8.88 -2.10 10.48
CA LEU A 555 7.74 -1.36 11.00
C LEU A 555 6.71 -1.02 9.91
N HIS A 556 5.45 -0.91 10.33
CA HIS A 556 4.36 -0.43 9.49
C HIS A 556 4.70 0.96 8.89
N PRO A 557 4.58 1.18 7.57
CA PRO A 557 5.17 2.34 6.88
C PRO A 557 4.57 3.69 7.25
N PHE A 558 3.39 3.71 7.88
CA PHE A 558 2.81 4.90 8.48
C PHE A 558 3.66 5.50 9.62
N VAL A 559 4.59 4.72 10.21
CA VAL A 559 5.52 5.22 11.24
C VAL A 559 6.34 6.43 10.76
N THR A 560 6.70 6.45 9.47
CA THR A 560 7.49 7.55 8.88
C THR A 560 6.74 8.88 8.90
N ILE A 561 5.41 8.87 8.79
CA ILE A 561 4.57 10.05 8.96
C ILE A 561 4.51 10.46 10.44
N CYS A 562 4.43 9.51 11.35
CA CYS A 562 4.41 9.79 12.80
C CYS A 562 5.72 10.44 13.26
N TRP A 563 6.88 9.92 12.81
CA TRP A 563 8.18 10.54 13.05
C TRP A 563 8.31 11.92 12.38
N TYR A 564 7.81 12.08 11.15
CA TYR A 564 7.77 13.37 10.47
C TYR A 564 6.94 14.40 11.25
N LEU A 565 5.73 14.08 11.69
CA LEU A 565 4.86 14.97 12.47
C LEU A 565 5.51 15.38 13.81
N ALA A 566 6.14 14.44 14.50
CA ALA A 566 6.94 14.75 15.70
C ALA A 566 8.10 15.71 15.37
N ALA A 567 8.85 15.45 14.30
CA ALA A 567 9.96 16.30 13.88
C ALA A 567 9.51 17.70 13.44
N VAL A 568 8.32 17.84 12.85
CA VAL A 568 7.71 19.15 12.51
C VAL A 568 7.45 19.99 13.75
N VAL A 569 6.95 19.40 14.85
CA VAL A 569 6.80 20.10 16.13
C VAL A 569 8.16 20.51 16.69
N GLN A 570 9.16 19.63 16.61
CA GLN A 570 10.52 19.93 17.09
C GLN A 570 11.21 21.03 16.27
N VAL A 571 11.02 21.09 14.95
CA VAL A 571 11.51 22.19 14.10
C VAL A 571 10.89 23.54 14.52
N GLN A 572 9.60 23.57 14.84
CA GLN A 572 8.93 24.79 15.32
C GLN A 572 9.40 25.20 16.73
N LEU A 573 9.60 24.23 17.64
CA LEU A 573 10.16 24.47 18.97
C LEU A 573 11.61 24.98 18.90
N CYS A 574 12.43 24.40 18.01
CA CYS A 574 13.80 24.86 17.74
C CYS A 574 13.82 26.30 17.23
N LYS A 575 12.93 26.65 16.29
CA LYS A 575 12.77 28.02 15.80
C LYS A 575 12.51 29.00 16.95
N TYR A 576 11.58 28.67 17.85
CA TYR A 576 11.29 29.49 19.02
C TYR A 576 12.52 29.68 19.93
N PHE A 577 13.29 28.61 20.19
CA PHE A 577 14.52 28.72 21.01
C PHE A 577 15.62 29.58 20.34
N ILE A 578 15.74 29.51 19.02
CA ILE A 578 16.62 30.40 18.25
C ILE A 578 16.16 31.87 18.39
N GLU A 579 14.85 32.13 18.27
CA GLU A 579 14.27 33.48 18.33
C GLU A 579 14.44 34.14 19.72
N ILE A 580 14.40 33.37 20.81
CA ILE A 580 14.66 33.88 22.17
C ILE A 580 16.15 33.82 22.60
N GLY A 581 17.04 33.29 21.74
CA GLY A 581 18.48 33.18 22.01
C GLY A 581 18.89 32.08 23.01
N ASP A 582 18.06 31.05 23.21
CA ASP A 582 18.34 29.95 24.13
C ASP A 582 19.16 28.83 23.45
N THR A 583 20.47 29.04 23.39
CA THR A 583 21.41 28.15 22.68
C THR A 583 21.53 26.76 23.31
N GLN A 584 21.21 26.59 24.60
CA GLN A 584 21.25 25.29 25.27
C GLN A 584 20.05 24.43 24.86
N ARG A 585 18.83 24.97 24.91
CA ARG A 585 17.63 24.25 24.48
C ARG A 585 17.55 24.09 22.97
N GLU A 586 18.03 25.07 22.19
CA GLU A 586 18.28 24.95 20.76
C GLU A 586 19.12 23.68 20.44
N SER A 587 20.27 23.52 21.09
CA SER A 587 21.17 22.37 20.87
C SER A 587 20.50 21.02 21.21
N SER A 588 19.76 20.95 22.33
CA SER A 588 19.00 19.75 22.69
C SER A 588 17.99 19.37 21.61
N VAL A 589 17.17 20.32 21.15
CA VAL A 589 16.13 20.05 20.14
C VAL A 589 16.73 19.72 18.78
N TRP A 590 17.89 20.29 18.41
CA TRP A 590 18.63 19.85 17.22
C TRP A 590 18.99 18.36 17.27
N GLY A 591 19.43 17.85 18.43
CA GLY A 591 19.64 16.42 18.63
C GLY A 591 18.37 15.59 18.40
N GLU A 592 17.24 16.02 18.96
CA GLU A 592 15.94 15.34 18.81
C GLU A 592 15.45 15.34 17.35
N ILE A 593 15.61 16.45 16.61
CA ILE A 593 15.32 16.54 15.17
C ILE A 593 16.21 15.57 14.40
N ASN A 594 17.51 15.54 14.71
CA ASN A 594 18.48 14.70 14.01
C ASN A 594 18.16 13.20 14.22
N VAL A 595 17.79 12.79 15.43
CA VAL A 595 17.36 11.41 15.73
C VAL A 595 16.18 10.96 14.86
N LEU A 596 15.11 11.74 14.78
CA LEU A 596 13.95 11.43 13.93
C LEU A 596 14.30 11.46 12.43
N ARG A 597 15.22 12.34 12.02
CA ARG A 597 15.76 12.39 10.66
C ARG A 597 16.50 11.09 10.29
N PHE A 598 17.37 10.60 11.17
CA PHE A 598 18.09 9.34 10.94
C PHE A 598 17.16 8.12 11.00
N ALA A 599 16.12 8.12 11.85
CA ALA A 599 15.08 7.08 11.84
C ALA A 599 14.41 6.96 10.45
N MET A 600 14.00 8.09 9.87
CA MET A 600 13.41 8.14 8.53
C MET A 600 14.40 7.72 7.43
N LEU A 601 15.68 8.11 7.52
CA LEU A 601 16.71 7.70 6.55
C LEU A 601 17.04 6.21 6.64
N ALA A 602 17.13 5.65 7.85
CA ALA A 602 17.37 4.22 8.09
C ALA A 602 16.22 3.37 7.54
N TYR A 603 14.96 3.75 7.82
CA TYR A 603 13.78 3.15 7.17
C TYR A 603 13.84 3.32 5.63
N GLY A 604 14.31 4.49 5.19
CA GLY A 604 14.57 4.86 3.81
C GLY A 604 15.52 3.94 3.03
N GLN A 605 16.44 3.24 3.71
CA GLN A 605 17.37 2.30 3.07
C GLN A 605 16.65 1.11 2.42
N ARG A 606 15.52 0.67 3.00
CA ARG A 606 14.71 -0.44 2.47
C ARG A 606 13.39 0.03 1.84
N SER A 607 12.83 1.14 2.30
CA SER A 607 11.52 1.66 1.90
C SER A 607 11.57 3.16 1.59
N PRO A 608 11.63 3.57 0.30
CA PRO A 608 11.87 4.97 -0.11
C PRO A 608 10.94 6.03 0.49
N ILE A 609 9.78 5.65 1.01
CA ILE A 609 8.91 6.55 1.78
C ILE A 609 9.65 7.26 2.93
N GLY A 610 10.56 6.60 3.64
CA GLY A 610 11.34 7.21 4.72
C GLY A 610 12.18 8.38 4.25
N THR A 611 13.00 8.18 3.20
CA THR A 611 13.82 9.22 2.57
C THR A 611 12.96 10.35 1.98
N ARG A 612 11.73 10.07 1.53
CA ARG A 612 10.80 11.12 1.05
C ARG A 612 10.25 11.98 2.19
N GLN A 613 9.86 11.39 3.31
CA GLN A 613 9.41 12.14 4.49
C GLN A 613 10.54 13.00 5.07
N GLU A 614 11.76 12.47 5.09
CA GLU A 614 12.94 13.22 5.48
C GLU A 614 13.19 14.43 4.56
N ARG A 615 13.08 14.25 3.23
CA ARG A 615 13.23 15.33 2.25
C ARG A 615 12.17 16.43 2.39
N LEU A 616 10.96 16.09 2.84
CA LEU A 616 9.93 17.09 3.20
C LEU A 616 10.35 17.87 4.45
N LEU A 617 10.88 17.18 5.48
CA LEU A 617 11.38 17.82 6.69
C LEU A 617 12.55 18.78 6.39
N GLN A 618 13.51 18.39 5.53
CA GLN A 618 14.58 19.28 5.06
C GLN A 618 14.04 20.58 4.46
N GLY A 619 12.87 20.55 3.81
CA GLY A 619 12.20 21.73 3.27
C GLY A 619 11.79 22.74 4.35
N LEU A 620 11.29 22.24 5.49
CA LEU A 620 10.88 23.04 6.65
C LEU A 620 12.09 23.50 7.48
N MET A 621 13.13 22.67 7.57
CA MET A 621 14.35 22.97 8.33
C MET A 621 15.16 24.14 7.75
N ARG A 622 14.98 24.53 6.48
CA ARG A 622 15.80 25.56 5.81
C ARG A 622 15.87 26.89 6.57
N GLU A 623 14.79 27.28 7.23
CA GLU A 623 14.75 28.52 8.00
C GLU A 623 15.62 28.43 9.26
N ILE A 624 15.43 27.37 10.07
CA ILE A 624 16.24 27.17 11.29
C ILE A 624 17.71 26.88 10.97
N VAL A 625 18.03 26.19 9.88
CA VAL A 625 19.43 25.99 9.41
C VAL A 625 20.11 27.32 9.05
N ARG A 626 19.36 28.35 8.66
CA ARG A 626 19.90 29.69 8.35
C ARG A 626 20.05 30.58 9.59
N MET A 627 19.26 30.33 10.64
CA MET A 627 19.16 31.19 11.82
C MET A 627 19.89 30.63 13.06
N THR A 628 20.14 29.31 13.09
CA THR A 628 20.81 28.57 14.18
C THR A 628 22.19 29.14 14.53
N ALA A 629 22.50 29.15 15.82
CA ALA A 629 23.83 29.48 16.32
C ALA A 629 24.79 28.27 16.25
N GLN A 630 24.28 27.07 16.03
CA GLN A 630 25.06 25.83 15.94
C GLN A 630 25.85 25.79 14.63
N LYS A 631 27.17 25.51 14.70
CA LYS A 631 28.05 25.49 13.52
C LYS A 631 27.77 24.33 12.55
N GLN A 632 27.38 23.17 13.08
CA GLN A 632 27.06 21.96 12.31
C GLN A 632 25.72 21.39 12.81
N PRO A 633 24.58 22.08 12.57
CA PRO A 633 23.29 21.77 13.18
C PRO A 633 22.80 20.35 12.84
N LEU A 634 23.16 19.85 11.65
CA LEU A 634 22.78 18.51 11.18
C LEU A 634 23.60 17.38 11.85
N GLU A 635 24.67 17.71 12.57
CA GLU A 635 25.58 16.79 13.25
C GLU A 635 25.44 16.83 14.79
N VAL A 636 24.59 17.72 15.32
CA VAL A 636 24.31 17.82 16.77
C VAL A 636 23.64 16.54 17.28
N GLY A 637 24.12 15.99 18.39
CA GLY A 637 23.52 14.81 19.02
C GLY A 637 23.62 13.51 18.19
N VAL A 638 24.42 13.49 17.12
CA VAL A 638 24.63 12.30 16.30
C VAL A 638 25.62 11.37 17.00
N PRO A 639 25.28 10.08 17.22
CA PRO A 639 26.24 9.13 17.75
C PRO A 639 27.47 9.03 16.83
N LEU A 640 28.68 9.11 17.40
CA LEU A 640 29.93 9.02 16.64
C LEU A 640 30.07 7.71 15.84
N TYR A 641 29.29 6.68 16.20
CA TYR A 641 29.09 5.45 15.44
C TYR A 641 27.59 5.27 15.14
N PRO A 642 27.06 5.84 14.04
CA PRO A 642 25.63 5.79 13.73
C PRO A 642 25.12 4.39 13.35
N PHE A 643 26.03 3.41 13.16
CA PHE A 643 25.73 2.04 12.74
C PHE A 643 26.55 0.99 13.53
N SER A 644 26.53 1.07 14.87
CA SER A 644 27.01 -0.01 15.74
C SER A 644 26.04 -1.22 15.74
N SER A 645 25.65 -1.68 14.56
CA SER A 645 24.81 -2.85 14.33
C SER A 645 25.60 -3.95 13.59
N GLN A 646 26.85 -4.16 13.99
CA GLN A 646 27.46 -5.49 13.84
C GLN A 646 26.70 -6.44 14.77
N THR A 647 25.63 -7.02 14.25
CA THR A 647 24.85 -8.04 14.95
C THR A 647 25.76 -9.24 15.19
N LEU A 648 25.80 -9.71 16.44
CA LEU A 648 26.63 -10.84 16.89
C LEU A 648 26.25 -12.21 16.24
N TRP A 649 25.36 -12.20 15.25
CA TRP A 649 24.75 -13.38 14.63
C TRP A 649 24.48 -13.21 13.12
N GLN A 650 25.36 -12.53 12.38
CA GLN A 650 25.37 -12.65 10.92
C GLN A 650 25.91 -14.05 10.53
N LYS A 651 25.03 -15.05 10.53
CA LYS A 651 25.37 -16.43 10.24
C LYS A 651 25.32 -16.71 8.73
N ASP A 652 26.50 -16.66 8.12
CA ASP A 652 26.92 -17.27 6.84
C ASP A 652 25.93 -17.26 5.64
N GLU A 653 26.09 -16.26 4.77
CA GLU A 653 25.93 -16.45 3.31
C GLU A 653 26.96 -15.62 2.52
N SER A 654 28.18 -16.16 2.34
CA SER A 654 29.06 -15.99 1.16
C SER A 654 30.50 -16.43 1.46
N ARG A 655 30.76 -17.74 1.53
CA ARG A 655 32.11 -18.28 1.75
C ARG A 655 32.82 -18.61 0.42
N THR A 656 33.40 -17.59 -0.21
CA THR A 656 34.41 -17.74 -1.28
C THR A 656 35.55 -16.76 -0.99
N GLY A 657 36.76 -17.28 -0.79
CA GLY A 657 37.77 -16.57 0.01
C GLY A 657 38.89 -15.85 -0.75
N SER A 658 39.62 -15.04 0.02
CA SER A 658 41.06 -14.78 -0.11
C SER A 658 41.59 -14.38 1.27
N GLU A 659 42.86 -14.69 1.56
CA GLU A 659 43.48 -14.55 2.88
C GLU A 659 44.03 -13.13 3.17
N GLU A 660 44.55 -12.98 4.39
CA GLU A 660 45.40 -11.91 4.94
C GLU A 660 44.76 -10.59 5.43
N GLY A 661 45.07 -10.21 6.69
CA GLY A 661 44.81 -8.85 7.21
C GLY A 661 44.22 -8.71 8.62
N SER A 662 44.61 -9.51 9.62
CA SER A 662 44.09 -9.34 10.99
C SER A 662 44.67 -8.11 11.71
N THR A 663 43.90 -7.03 11.83
CA THR A 663 44.19 -5.89 12.72
C THR A 663 43.31 -5.93 13.97
N VAL A 664 43.87 -6.44 15.07
CA VAL A 664 43.22 -6.48 16.38
C VAL A 664 43.18 -5.07 16.98
N ALA A 665 41.99 -4.59 17.36
CA ALA A 665 41.84 -3.32 18.06
C ALA A 665 42.34 -3.41 19.52
N PRO A 666 43.02 -2.38 20.06
CA PRO A 666 43.58 -2.42 21.40
C PRO A 666 42.49 -2.26 22.48
N LEU A 667 42.49 -3.16 23.46
CA LEU A 667 41.66 -3.02 24.67
C LEU A 667 42.25 -1.97 25.62
N PRO A 668 41.42 -1.16 26.32
CA PRO A 668 41.91 -0.17 27.27
C PRO A 668 42.46 -0.84 28.54
N VAL A 669 43.70 -0.51 28.88
CA VAL A 669 44.38 -0.99 30.10
C VAL A 669 43.79 -0.28 31.32
N SER A 670 43.30 -1.06 32.28
CA SER A 670 42.93 -0.56 33.62
C SER A 670 44.16 -0.57 34.55
N PRO A 671 44.34 0.43 35.44
CA PRO A 671 45.47 0.48 36.35
C PRO A 671 45.40 -0.61 37.42
N GLN A 672 46.56 -1.08 37.87
CA GLN A 672 46.72 -2.21 38.79
C GLN A 672 46.25 -1.86 40.21
N TYR A 673 45.60 -2.82 40.87
CA TYR A 673 45.25 -2.76 42.29
C TYR A 673 46.12 -3.79 43.03
N GLU A 674 46.88 -3.36 44.04
CA GLU A 674 47.74 -4.24 44.82
C GLU A 674 46.93 -5.15 45.75
N GLY A 675 47.33 -6.42 45.83
CA GLY A 675 46.59 -7.44 46.58
C GLY A 675 47.07 -7.62 48.02
N ILE A 676 46.15 -7.99 48.91
CA ILE A 676 46.45 -8.56 50.23
C ILE A 676 45.75 -9.92 50.36
N THR A 677 46.50 -10.91 50.82
CA THR A 677 46.20 -12.35 50.80
C THR A 677 45.18 -12.78 51.89
N PRO A 678 44.31 -13.78 51.66
CA PRO A 678 43.27 -14.19 52.62
C PRO A 678 43.69 -15.35 53.56
N PRO A 679 42.99 -15.53 54.70
CA PRO A 679 42.94 -16.79 55.46
C PRO A 679 41.59 -17.53 55.34
N GLN A 680 41.57 -18.79 55.81
CA GLN A 680 40.59 -19.86 55.51
C GLN A 680 39.25 -19.83 56.29
N PRO A 681 38.22 -20.58 55.82
CA PRO A 681 36.99 -20.87 56.57
C PRO A 681 36.96 -22.27 57.24
N PRO A 682 36.23 -22.42 58.37
CA PRO A 682 35.72 -23.71 58.87
C PRO A 682 34.16 -23.68 58.94
N PRO A 683 33.43 -24.71 59.44
CA PRO A 683 32.82 -25.69 58.53
C PRO A 683 31.29 -25.85 58.68
N SER A 684 30.74 -26.79 57.91
CA SER A 684 29.31 -27.01 57.63
C SER A 684 28.47 -27.68 58.73
N ARG A 685 27.15 -27.35 58.73
CA ARG A 685 25.95 -28.10 59.20
C ARG A 685 24.73 -27.16 59.01
N GLY A 686 23.51 -27.56 58.67
CA GLY A 686 22.96 -28.84 58.22
C GLY A 686 21.41 -28.78 58.20
N SER A 687 20.78 -29.27 57.12
CA SER A 687 19.40 -29.81 57.00
C SER A 687 18.20 -29.23 57.80
N GLY A 688 17.10 -28.91 57.09
CA GLY A 688 15.74 -29.33 57.53
C GLY A 688 14.59 -28.33 57.37
N SER A 689 13.56 -28.74 56.60
CA SER A 689 12.10 -28.48 56.70
C SER A 689 11.56 -27.52 57.79
N GLY A 690 10.51 -26.71 57.57
CA GLY A 690 9.54 -26.60 56.46
C GLY A 690 8.22 -25.91 56.93
N TRP A 691 7.20 -25.89 56.07
CA TRP A 691 5.79 -25.47 56.30
C TRP A 691 5.41 -23.98 56.38
N SER A 692 4.44 -23.63 55.52
CA SER A 692 3.51 -22.47 55.56
C SER A 692 2.21 -22.88 56.29
N PRO A 693 1.07 -22.12 56.34
CA PRO A 693 0.80 -20.72 55.92
C PRO A 693 -0.13 -19.88 56.86
N SER A 694 -0.43 -18.64 56.43
CA SER A 694 -1.77 -17.96 56.42
C SER A 694 -2.30 -17.07 57.58
N THR A 695 -3.08 -16.04 57.16
CA THR A 695 -4.02 -15.15 57.91
C THR A 695 -3.44 -14.13 58.91
N GLY A 696 -3.99 -12.93 59.15
CA GLY A 696 -5.13 -12.15 58.61
C GLY A 696 -5.14 -10.73 59.24
N SER A 697 -5.61 -9.66 58.58
CA SER A 697 -6.93 -8.98 58.79
C SER A 697 -7.30 -8.69 60.27
N ASP A 698 -7.84 -7.54 60.70
CA ASP A 698 -8.22 -6.24 60.10
C ASP A 698 -8.51 -5.24 61.26
N HIS A 699 -8.86 -3.97 60.98
CA HIS A 699 -9.76 -3.23 61.88
C HIS A 699 -10.61 -2.15 61.16
N ASP A 700 -11.93 -2.24 61.37
CA ASP A 700 -13.01 -1.32 60.94
C ASP A 700 -12.88 0.11 61.52
N GLY A 701 -13.68 1.14 61.18
CA GLY A 701 -14.95 1.33 60.42
C GLY A 701 -15.45 2.77 60.68
N ALA A 702 -16.67 3.27 60.39
CA ALA A 702 -17.85 2.84 59.63
C ALA A 702 -18.84 4.06 59.48
N HIS A 703 -20.04 3.84 58.91
CA HIS A 703 -21.24 4.72 58.88
C HIS A 703 -21.36 5.84 57.80
N SER A 704 -22.53 6.15 57.21
CA SER A 704 -23.77 5.36 56.95
C SER A 704 -24.72 6.08 55.95
N LEU A 705 -25.59 5.29 55.30
CA LEU A 705 -26.75 5.61 54.42
C LEU A 705 -27.84 6.52 55.09
N PRO A 706 -28.93 7.04 54.40
CA PRO A 706 -29.69 6.36 53.34
C PRO A 706 -30.50 7.14 52.24
N THR A 707 -30.77 6.42 51.13
CA THR A 707 -32.00 6.31 50.28
C THR A 707 -32.84 7.51 49.76
N ASN A 708 -33.08 7.45 48.42
CA ASN A 708 -34.39 7.41 47.70
C ASN A 708 -34.94 8.59 46.86
N THR A 709 -35.60 8.17 45.76
CA THR A 709 -36.73 8.79 45.00
C THR A 709 -36.56 10.09 44.17
N SER A 710 -36.41 9.90 42.85
CA SER A 710 -37.33 10.29 41.75
C SER A 710 -37.90 11.71 41.56
N TYR A 711 -38.14 12.02 40.26
CA TYR A 711 -39.02 13.04 39.62
C TYR A 711 -38.41 14.35 39.09
N VAL A 712 -38.45 14.45 37.75
CA VAL A 712 -38.86 15.57 36.87
C VAL A 712 -38.39 17.00 37.19
N GLY A 713 -37.70 17.59 36.20
CA GLY A 713 -37.35 19.01 36.09
C GLY A 713 -36.55 19.26 34.82
#